data_AF-A0A7C8BXV4-F1
#
_entry.id   AF-A0A7C8BXV4-F1
#
_cell.length_a   1.000
_cell.length_b   1.000
_cell.length_c   1.000
_cell.angle_alpha   90.00
_cell.angle_beta   90.00
_cell.angle_gamma   90.00
#
_symmetry.space_group_name_H-M   'P 1'
#
loop_
_entity.id
_entity.type
_entity.pdbx_description
1 polymer ?
#
loop_
_entity_poly.entity_id
_entity_poly.type
_entity_poly.pdbx_seq_one_letter_code
_entity_poly.pdbx_strand_id
1 'polypeptide(L)'
;MHTTNSLLSSRAADTRPAAATRASIAVVGVGPRGVSLIERLGAAIGVAQSAHPAQTPAPIDLHLVDDQQLGAGRIWRTDQTRTLCMNTLAGAVTLFTEPGATVEGPVREGPTMYEWVLLALDAARRAGIAATGDATSADPFVSADAAAGFAAHEHDASGTGTARASHPTHALHSEQLAQISEAHRRVWVEHPADLTALSPVLDEMARTRPESNPTRALYGEYIRWCLDVALAWLPDNVQVHRHHARVVGLVAAGAEATGIGEIASDDADILTLSDGERIRSTATVISGGWLRNAPTVEEEALRLATHRHPELIWIAPDNPIDQPLENVPGGETALVRGTGMGFFDAMALLTIERGGRFEVTPETRSGLTYVAGGREPKLLVSSTRGYPFLPKSKYHSLPPKADLHRLGAVVRRLENEAAAEAQTDRLVGSIDFDAEVWPAIVRDAYEAHARTLARVRPQALLVDLTEIIHLIDTTPAEFAALDAALASVIPNEDDRFHPDRLITPLAGIDTAPQTEASSADGRDVASTVEALTQLIGNRLVGDLHEAELGLDSPIKAGLWAFSAARKPSSVLGRGGRFTWESRCGRYHDLMSFGGMIGSGPPAFRSRQLLALIDAGLVHFVGAHPTLTIDEGGDSQGPAFELRSPTTGGEPLRARTLIDAWMHSPDVRISADPLLASLRADARVRPHELRRADGTRLEGIAPDIDVATGLVVHADGELDARVHVAGIPLNELLGDAVISPMPGTDPTMLRETDRVARSLVAQGL
;
A
#
# COMPACT_ATOMS: atom_id res chain seq x y z
N MET A 1 -85.26 -32.72 22.54
CA MET A 1 -84.51 -31.58 23.08
C MET A 1 -83.36 -32.10 23.92
N HIS A 2 -82.15 -32.17 23.35
CA HIS A 2 -80.94 -32.43 24.11
C HIS A 2 -79.90 -31.39 23.72
N THR A 3 -79.54 -30.55 24.67
CA THR A 3 -78.55 -29.49 24.56
C THR A 3 -77.27 -29.93 25.24
N THR A 4 -76.17 -29.82 24.50
CA THR A 4 -74.79 -30.09 24.87
C THR A 4 -74.19 -28.97 25.74
N ASN A 5 -73.42 -29.35 26.76
CA ASN A 5 -72.59 -28.47 27.58
C ASN A 5 -71.12 -28.66 27.17
N SER A 6 -70.41 -27.57 26.87
CA SER A 6 -68.97 -27.55 26.60
C SER A 6 -68.26 -26.83 27.75
N LEU A 7 -67.28 -27.50 28.37
CA LEU A 7 -66.37 -26.93 29.37
C LEU A 7 -64.99 -26.81 28.73
N LEU A 8 -64.51 -25.58 28.58
CA LEU A 8 -63.15 -25.24 28.18
C LEU A 8 -62.24 -25.25 29.41
N SER A 9 -61.19 -26.07 29.38
CA SER A 9 -60.09 -26.08 30.35
C SER A 9 -59.01 -25.10 29.90
N SER A 10 -58.68 -24.12 30.74
CA SER A 10 -57.54 -23.21 30.54
C SER A 10 -56.23 -23.95 30.85
N ARG A 11 -55.31 -23.98 29.88
CA ARG A 11 -53.88 -24.26 30.13
C ARG A 11 -53.18 -22.93 30.29
N ALA A 12 -52.62 -22.68 31.48
CA ALA A 12 -51.73 -21.56 31.72
C ALA A 12 -50.49 -21.71 30.85
N ALA A 13 -50.18 -20.68 30.06
CA ALA A 13 -48.95 -20.58 29.30
C ALA A 13 -47.79 -20.27 30.27
N ASP A 14 -46.80 -21.17 30.30
CA ASP A 14 -45.53 -20.99 30.98
C ASP A 14 -44.71 -19.94 30.19
N THR A 15 -44.87 -18.66 30.54
CA THR A 15 -44.05 -17.58 29.98
C THR A 15 -42.69 -17.56 30.66
N ARG A 16 -41.74 -18.34 30.14
CA ARG A 16 -40.32 -18.01 30.36
C ARG A 16 -40.03 -16.70 29.61
N PRO A 17 -39.30 -15.74 30.20
CA PRO A 17 -38.83 -14.59 29.45
C PRO A 17 -37.98 -15.08 28.28
N ALA A 18 -38.27 -14.60 27.07
CA ALA A 18 -37.40 -14.83 25.91
C ALA A 18 -35.98 -14.41 26.30
N ALA A 19 -35.01 -15.33 26.19
CA ALA A 19 -33.62 -15.00 26.42
C ALA A 19 -33.27 -13.84 25.47
N ALA A 20 -32.79 -12.72 26.01
CA ALA A 20 -32.33 -11.61 25.20
C ALA A 20 -31.31 -12.15 24.18
N THR A 21 -31.65 -12.07 22.89
CA THR A 21 -30.77 -12.50 21.81
C THR A 21 -29.49 -11.69 21.90
N ARG A 22 -28.37 -12.36 22.20
CA ARG A 22 -27.05 -11.74 22.22
C ARG A 22 -26.74 -11.23 20.82
N ALA A 23 -26.35 -9.97 20.71
CA ALA A 23 -25.86 -9.45 19.44
C ALA A 23 -24.53 -10.13 19.11
N SER A 24 -24.33 -10.48 17.84
CA SER A 24 -23.13 -11.18 17.39
C SER A 24 -22.54 -10.45 16.18
N ILE A 25 -21.28 -10.01 16.31
CA ILE A 25 -20.58 -9.26 15.27
C ILE A 25 -19.38 -10.09 14.80
N ALA A 26 -19.25 -10.28 13.49
CA ALA A 26 -18.09 -10.93 12.89
C ALA A 26 -17.20 -9.91 12.16
N VAL A 27 -15.93 -9.82 12.56
CA VAL A 27 -14.88 -9.07 11.86
C VAL A 27 -14.02 -10.06 11.08
N VAL A 28 -14.11 -10.02 9.75
CA VAL A 28 -13.39 -10.91 8.84
C VAL A 28 -12.16 -10.19 8.27
N GLY A 29 -10.97 -10.65 8.65
CA GLY A 29 -9.70 -9.99 8.35
C GLY A 29 -9.30 -9.02 9.46
N VAL A 30 -8.35 -9.42 10.29
CA VAL A 30 -7.90 -8.74 11.51
C VAL A 30 -6.46 -8.25 11.33
N GLY A 31 -6.14 -7.77 10.13
CA GLY A 31 -4.94 -6.95 9.87
C GLY A 31 -5.11 -5.51 10.38
N PRO A 32 -4.27 -4.56 9.93
CA PRO A 32 -4.32 -3.16 10.39
C PRO A 32 -5.72 -2.51 10.32
N ARG A 33 -6.48 -2.79 9.26
CA ARG A 33 -7.85 -2.27 9.08
C ARG A 33 -8.82 -2.84 10.11
N GLY A 34 -8.77 -4.15 10.34
CA GLY A 34 -9.57 -4.83 11.36
C GLY A 34 -9.22 -4.36 12.77
N VAL A 35 -7.93 -4.11 13.07
CA VAL A 35 -7.50 -3.55 14.36
C VAL A 35 -8.12 -2.17 14.61
N SER A 36 -8.02 -1.24 13.66
CA SER A 36 -8.66 0.07 13.80
C SER A 36 -10.19 -0.05 13.88
N LEU A 37 -10.79 -1.00 13.19
CA LEU A 37 -12.23 -1.24 13.27
C LEU A 37 -12.67 -1.74 14.66
N ILE A 38 -11.91 -2.65 15.28
CA ILE A 38 -12.17 -3.14 16.65
C ILE A 38 -12.07 -1.99 17.65
N GLU A 39 -11.03 -1.16 17.52
CA GLU A 39 -10.85 0.03 18.35
C GLU A 39 -12.07 0.97 18.23
N ARG A 40 -12.49 1.26 16.99
CA ARG A 40 -13.66 2.10 16.70
C ARG A 40 -14.98 1.49 17.14
N LEU A 41 -15.12 0.17 17.05
CA LEU A 41 -16.30 -0.53 17.55
C LEU A 41 -16.43 -0.37 19.07
N GLY A 42 -15.33 -0.54 19.82
CA GLY A 42 -15.32 -0.30 21.26
C GLY A 42 -15.72 1.13 21.63
N ALA A 43 -15.23 2.11 20.87
CA ALA A 43 -15.60 3.52 21.05
C ALA A 43 -17.08 3.79 20.76
N ALA A 44 -17.61 3.25 19.66
CA ALA A 44 -19.01 3.41 19.26
C ALA A 44 -19.98 2.75 20.27
N ILE A 45 -19.65 1.54 20.76
CA ILE A 45 -20.43 0.86 21.81
C ILE A 45 -20.44 1.70 23.10
N GLY A 46 -19.29 2.22 23.51
CA GLY A 46 -19.19 3.07 24.72
C GLY A 46 -20.05 4.33 24.64
N VAL A 47 -20.14 4.97 23.46
CA VAL A 47 -21.04 6.11 23.22
C VAL A 47 -22.51 5.69 23.34
N ALA A 48 -22.90 4.58 22.71
CA ALA A 48 -24.28 4.08 22.74
C ALA A 48 -24.75 3.76 24.18
N GLN A 49 -23.87 3.14 24.98
CA GLN A 49 -24.12 2.84 26.39
C GLN A 49 -24.23 4.10 27.24
N SER A 50 -23.36 5.09 27.01
CA SER A 50 -23.38 6.37 27.73
C SER A 50 -24.65 7.17 27.45
N ALA A 51 -25.28 6.99 26.28
CA ALA A 51 -26.56 7.61 25.96
C ALA A 51 -27.75 6.97 26.71
N HIS A 52 -27.61 5.73 27.21
CA HIS A 52 -28.66 4.98 27.90
C HIS A 52 -28.19 4.38 29.25
N PRO A 53 -27.71 5.21 30.20
CA PRO A 53 -27.02 4.72 31.41
C PRO A 53 -27.90 3.93 32.38
N ALA A 54 -29.24 4.00 32.22
CA ALA A 54 -30.20 3.26 33.03
C ALA A 54 -30.47 1.83 32.53
N GLN A 55 -29.97 1.46 31.34
CA GLN A 55 -30.14 0.13 30.77
C GLN A 55 -28.90 -0.72 31.04
N THR A 56 -29.10 -1.95 31.50
CA THR A 56 -28.00 -2.92 31.57
C THR A 56 -27.58 -3.25 30.13
N PRO A 57 -26.32 -3.05 29.74
CA PRO A 57 -25.88 -3.34 28.39
C PRO A 57 -26.14 -4.80 28.04
N ALA A 58 -26.73 -5.05 26.88
CA ALA A 58 -26.90 -6.41 26.38
C ALA A 58 -25.52 -7.05 26.11
N PRO A 59 -25.33 -8.35 26.36
CA PRO A 59 -24.08 -9.02 26.00
C PRO A 59 -23.87 -9.05 24.48
N ILE A 60 -22.63 -8.82 24.05
CA ILE A 60 -22.21 -8.79 22.65
C ILE A 60 -21.14 -9.87 22.45
N ASP A 61 -21.33 -10.75 21.47
CA ASP A 61 -20.28 -11.67 21.00
C ASP A 61 -19.55 -11.03 19.82
N LEU A 62 -18.23 -10.85 19.94
CA LEU A 62 -17.36 -10.31 18.89
C LEU A 62 -16.45 -11.42 18.36
N HIS A 63 -16.75 -11.91 17.17
CA HIS A 63 -15.97 -12.93 16.47
C HIS A 63 -14.90 -12.28 15.61
N LEU A 64 -13.63 -12.58 15.90
CA LEU A 64 -12.46 -12.14 15.15
C LEU A 64 -11.99 -13.32 14.30
N VAL A 65 -12.10 -13.20 12.98
CA VAL A 65 -11.84 -14.30 12.04
C VAL A 65 -10.74 -13.91 11.06
N ASP A 66 -9.61 -14.61 11.12
CA ASP A 66 -8.49 -14.45 10.19
C ASP A 66 -7.73 -15.78 10.10
N ASP A 67 -7.26 -16.18 8.91
CA ASP A 67 -6.43 -17.37 8.74
C ASP A 67 -4.92 -17.08 8.90
N GLN A 68 -4.60 -15.83 9.24
CA GLN A 68 -3.25 -15.33 9.50
C GLN A 68 -3.12 -14.82 10.93
N GLN A 69 -1.90 -14.40 11.30
CA GLN A 69 -1.61 -13.83 12.63
C GLN A 69 -2.48 -12.59 12.90
N LEU A 70 -3.38 -12.67 13.88
CA LEU A 70 -4.22 -11.54 14.31
C LEU A 70 -3.38 -10.30 14.65
N GLY A 71 -3.85 -9.13 14.20
CA GLY A 71 -3.17 -7.85 14.26
C GLY A 71 -2.32 -7.63 13.01
N ALA A 72 -1.28 -8.45 12.85
CA ALA A 72 -0.34 -8.32 11.75
C ALA A 72 -0.95 -8.62 10.36
N GLY A 73 -1.89 -9.57 10.30
CA GLY A 73 -2.45 -10.10 9.06
C GLY A 73 -1.37 -10.71 8.16
N ARG A 74 -1.73 -10.95 6.89
CA ARG A 74 -0.86 -11.61 5.89
C ARG A 74 0.46 -10.88 5.61
N ILE A 75 0.43 -9.54 5.57
CA ILE A 75 1.54 -8.71 5.06
C ILE A 75 2.59 -8.40 6.12
N TRP A 76 2.18 -8.25 7.38
CA TRP A 76 3.04 -7.73 8.45
C TRP A 76 3.42 -8.78 9.48
N ARG A 77 3.33 -10.08 9.13
CA ARG A 77 3.64 -11.19 10.04
C ARG A 77 4.99 -10.99 10.73
N THR A 78 5.03 -11.28 12.02
CA THR A 78 6.24 -11.05 12.83
C THR A 78 7.32 -12.11 12.63
N ASP A 79 6.94 -13.26 12.07
CA ASP A 79 7.81 -14.40 11.77
C ASP A 79 8.41 -14.37 10.34
N GLN A 80 8.09 -13.34 9.54
CA GLN A 80 8.65 -13.19 8.20
C GLN A 80 10.12 -12.75 8.22
N THR A 81 10.80 -12.87 7.07
CA THR A 81 12.17 -12.36 6.94
C THR A 81 12.27 -10.85 7.23
N ARG A 82 13.38 -10.45 7.86
CA ARG A 82 13.75 -9.05 8.09
C ARG A 82 14.31 -8.35 6.86
N THR A 83 14.44 -9.07 5.76
CA THR A 83 14.84 -8.50 4.47
C THR A 83 13.75 -7.59 3.90
N LEU A 84 12.47 -7.77 4.24
CA LEU A 84 11.39 -6.92 3.74
C LEU A 84 11.12 -5.74 4.67
N CYS A 85 10.96 -4.55 4.09
CA CYS A 85 10.68 -3.31 4.82
C CYS A 85 9.35 -2.68 4.43
N MET A 86 8.84 -1.81 5.31
CA MET A 86 7.80 -0.88 4.99
C MET A 86 8.28 0.12 3.94
N ASN A 87 7.34 0.64 3.16
CA ASN A 87 7.57 1.83 2.35
C ASN A 87 7.09 3.12 3.06
N THR A 88 6.54 3.00 4.27
CA THR A 88 6.17 4.13 5.13
C THR A 88 7.23 4.31 6.20
N LEU A 89 7.55 5.56 6.54
CA LEU A 89 8.57 5.87 7.54
C LEU A 89 8.05 5.57 8.96
N ALA A 90 8.94 5.18 9.87
CA ALA A 90 8.56 4.80 11.24
C ALA A 90 7.81 5.90 12.01
N GLY A 91 8.16 7.17 11.79
CA GLY A 91 7.47 8.34 12.38
C GLY A 91 6.23 8.78 11.61
N ALA A 92 5.91 8.15 10.48
CA ALA A 92 4.80 8.51 9.59
C ALA A 92 3.62 7.55 9.67
N VAL A 93 3.54 6.72 10.71
CA VAL A 93 2.46 5.72 10.85
C VAL A 93 1.93 5.62 12.27
N THR A 94 0.60 5.55 12.38
CA THR A 94 -0.15 5.30 13.62
C THR A 94 -1.39 4.46 13.32
N LEU A 95 -1.96 3.81 14.33
CA LEU A 95 -3.28 3.15 14.27
C LEU A 95 -4.34 3.86 15.13
N PHE A 96 -3.95 4.91 15.84
CA PHE A 96 -4.79 5.65 16.76
C PHE A 96 -5.41 6.88 16.09
N THR A 97 -6.59 7.27 16.59
CA THR A 97 -7.21 8.55 16.22
C THR A 97 -6.52 9.68 16.96
N GLU A 98 -6.47 10.86 16.36
CA GLU A 98 -5.74 12.01 16.92
C GLU A 98 -6.64 13.24 17.10
N PRO A 99 -6.26 14.19 17.97
CA PRO A 99 -7.03 15.41 18.15
C PRO A 99 -7.21 16.15 16.83
N GLY A 100 -8.45 16.56 16.54
CA GLY A 100 -8.80 17.25 15.29
C GLY A 100 -9.13 16.32 14.10
N ALA A 101 -9.06 14.99 14.28
CA ALA A 101 -9.61 14.06 13.30
C ALA A 101 -11.12 14.27 13.12
N THR A 102 -11.61 14.11 11.89
CA THR A 102 -13.03 14.28 11.52
C THR A 102 -13.86 13.00 11.71
N VAL A 103 -13.36 12.07 12.53
CA VAL A 103 -14.13 10.94 13.05
C VAL A 103 -15.28 11.45 13.93
N GLU A 104 -16.40 10.75 13.94
CA GLU A 104 -17.56 11.15 14.74
C GLU A 104 -17.59 10.45 16.10
N GLY A 105 -16.98 9.26 16.21
CA GLY A 105 -16.71 8.61 17.48
C GLY A 105 -15.64 9.35 18.29
N PRO A 106 -15.53 9.08 19.61
CA PRO A 106 -14.55 9.75 20.46
C PRO A 106 -13.13 9.44 20.00
N VAL A 107 -12.26 10.45 20.01
CA VAL A 107 -10.84 10.30 19.72
C VAL A 107 -10.18 9.50 20.85
N ARG A 108 -9.43 8.46 20.48
CA ARG A 108 -8.56 7.66 21.34
C ARG A 108 -7.13 7.75 20.82
N GLU A 109 -6.38 8.65 21.44
CA GLU A 109 -4.97 8.92 21.15
C GLU A 109 -4.07 7.73 21.54
N GLY A 110 -2.90 7.63 20.91
CA GLY A 110 -1.90 6.63 21.23
C GLY A 110 -0.61 6.86 20.42
N PRO A 111 0.50 6.26 20.84
CA PRO A 111 1.80 6.51 20.23
C PRO A 111 1.82 6.11 18.77
N THR A 112 2.48 6.92 17.96
CA THR A 112 2.99 6.51 16.64
C THR A 112 3.90 5.30 16.78
N MET A 113 4.17 4.59 15.68
CA MET A 113 5.10 3.46 15.70
C MET A 113 6.48 3.85 16.27
N TYR A 114 7.03 5.01 15.87
CA TYR A 114 8.33 5.46 16.38
C TYR A 114 8.31 5.79 17.88
N GLU A 115 7.26 6.45 18.38
CA GLU A 115 7.11 6.70 19.82
C GLU A 115 6.99 5.40 20.61
N TRP A 116 6.25 4.41 20.07
CA TRP A 116 6.15 3.07 20.66
C TRP A 116 7.52 2.37 20.72
N VAL A 117 8.34 2.47 19.67
CA VAL A 117 9.73 1.97 19.67
C VAL A 117 10.54 2.59 20.81
N LEU A 118 10.46 3.91 21.00
CA LEU A 118 11.19 4.59 22.07
C LEU A 118 10.75 4.10 23.46
N LEU A 119 9.45 3.97 23.69
CA LEU A 119 8.88 3.50 24.96
C LEU A 119 9.27 2.03 25.26
N ALA A 120 9.23 1.16 24.24
CA ALA A 120 9.62 -0.23 24.37
C ALA A 120 11.12 -0.39 24.69
N LEU A 121 12.00 0.38 24.04
CA LEU A 121 13.44 0.36 24.31
C LEU A 121 13.78 0.81 25.73
N ASP A 122 13.15 1.89 26.19
CA ASP A 122 13.34 2.40 27.55
C ASP A 122 12.87 1.39 28.60
N ALA A 123 11.72 0.75 28.37
CA ALA A 123 11.22 -0.32 29.24
C ALA A 123 12.14 -1.56 29.24
N ALA A 124 12.60 -2.02 28.07
CA ALA A 124 13.52 -3.15 27.95
C ALA A 124 14.84 -2.90 28.67
N ARG A 125 15.41 -1.69 28.56
CA ARG A 125 16.63 -1.28 29.28
C ARG A 125 16.43 -1.32 30.79
N ARG A 126 15.30 -0.79 31.30
CA ARG A 126 14.98 -0.84 32.74
C ARG A 126 14.77 -2.27 33.24
N ALA A 127 14.21 -3.14 32.40
CA ALA A 127 13.98 -4.55 32.72
C ALA A 127 15.24 -5.44 32.56
N GLY A 128 16.34 -4.91 32.01
CA GLY A 128 17.55 -5.68 31.73
C GLY A 128 17.39 -6.71 30.61
N ILE A 129 16.42 -6.50 29.71
CA ILE A 129 16.15 -7.37 28.56
C ILE A 129 17.07 -6.93 27.41
N ALA A 130 17.89 -7.86 26.92
CA ALA A 130 18.78 -7.65 25.80
C ALA A 130 18.19 -8.20 24.50
N ALA A 131 18.68 -7.72 23.36
CA ALA A 131 18.35 -8.30 22.07
C ALA A 131 18.83 -9.76 22.00
N THR A 132 18.00 -10.64 21.46
CA THR A 132 18.35 -12.06 21.22
C THR A 132 18.81 -12.30 19.77
N GLY A 133 18.86 -11.25 18.95
CA GLY A 133 19.28 -11.32 17.56
C GLY A 133 20.77 -11.54 17.40
N ASP A 134 21.16 -12.09 16.25
CA ASP A 134 22.57 -12.20 15.87
C ASP A 134 23.09 -10.80 15.49
N ALA A 135 23.88 -10.19 16.38
CA ALA A 135 24.51 -8.90 16.15
C ALA A 135 25.48 -8.89 14.95
N THR A 136 25.77 -10.06 14.34
CA THR A 136 26.68 -10.22 13.21
C THR A 136 26.01 -10.21 11.84
N SER A 137 24.67 -10.29 11.75
CA SER A 137 24.01 -10.05 10.46
C SER A 137 24.12 -8.55 10.16
N ALA A 138 25.01 -8.18 9.24
CA ALA A 138 25.12 -6.81 8.74
C ALA A 138 23.71 -6.26 8.50
N ASP A 139 23.40 -5.11 9.07
CA ASP A 139 22.06 -4.55 8.95
C ASP A 139 21.77 -4.35 7.44
N PRO A 140 20.73 -5.02 6.90
CA PRO A 140 20.45 -5.00 5.46
C PRO A 140 20.07 -3.60 4.96
N PHE A 141 19.83 -2.66 5.87
CA PHE A 141 19.56 -1.25 5.65
C PHE A 141 20.80 -0.34 5.87
N VAL A 142 21.84 -0.80 6.61
CA VAL A 142 22.99 0.03 7.06
C VAL A 142 24.09 0.26 6.05
N SER A 143 24.19 -0.43 4.91
CA SER A 143 25.26 -0.10 3.95
C SER A 143 25.03 1.22 3.16
N ALA A 144 23.87 1.88 3.30
CA ALA A 144 23.48 3.01 2.43
C ALA A 144 23.41 4.41 3.05
N ASP A 145 23.27 4.55 4.38
CA ASP A 145 23.28 5.89 5.02
C ASP A 145 24.67 6.29 5.53
N ALA A 146 25.55 5.34 5.84
CA ALA A 146 26.94 5.63 6.18
C ALA A 146 27.74 6.18 4.98
N ALA A 147 27.36 5.82 3.75
CA ALA A 147 28.01 6.28 2.51
C ALA A 147 27.67 7.73 2.13
N ALA A 148 26.58 8.30 2.66
CA ALA A 148 26.14 9.67 2.31
C ALA A 148 26.85 10.78 3.12
N GLY A 149 27.64 10.41 4.14
CA GLY A 149 28.23 11.36 5.09
C GLY A 149 29.55 12.03 4.70
N PHE A 150 30.17 11.68 3.57
CA PHE A 150 31.52 12.15 3.25
C PHE A 150 31.64 12.76 1.84
N ALA A 151 31.05 13.94 1.66
CA ALA A 151 31.47 14.91 0.65
C ALA A 151 31.11 16.34 1.09
N ALA A 152 31.59 16.75 2.27
CA ALA A 152 31.66 18.16 2.67
C ALA A 152 33.04 18.38 3.32
N HIS A 153 33.96 19.01 2.59
CA HIS A 153 35.34 19.25 3.01
C HIS A 153 35.44 20.32 4.12
N GLU A 154 36.18 19.93 5.16
CA GLU A 154 37.19 20.65 5.97
C GLU A 154 36.93 22.09 6.45
N HIS A 155 36.96 22.27 7.78
CA HIS A 155 38.08 22.96 8.45
C HIS A 155 38.06 22.78 9.97
N ASP A 156 39.26 22.47 10.49
CA ASP A 156 39.84 22.89 11.76
C ASP A 156 40.04 21.82 12.85
N ALA A 157 41.32 21.70 13.22
CA ALA A 157 41.87 20.75 14.17
C ALA A 157 42.57 21.55 15.27
N SER A 158 42.09 21.43 16.53
CA SER A 158 42.94 21.33 17.73
C SER A 158 42.09 21.37 19.01
N GLY A 159 42.39 20.48 19.96
CA GLY A 159 41.82 20.55 21.31
C GLY A 159 41.83 19.24 22.07
N THR A 160 42.97 18.91 22.69
CA THR A 160 43.10 17.80 23.64
C THR A 160 42.43 18.14 24.98
N GLY A 161 41.49 17.31 25.45
CA GLY A 161 40.91 17.42 26.78
C GLY A 161 40.10 16.18 27.17
N THR A 162 40.64 15.38 28.08
CA THR A 162 40.00 14.18 28.64
C THR A 162 38.88 14.55 29.63
N ALA A 163 37.62 14.39 29.23
CA ALA A 163 36.46 14.39 30.12
C ALA A 163 35.66 13.09 29.94
N ARG A 164 35.27 12.47 31.07
CA ARG A 164 34.43 11.25 31.10
C ARG A 164 33.11 11.52 30.35
N ALA A 165 32.96 10.90 29.18
CA ALA A 165 31.77 10.99 28.35
C ALA A 165 30.62 10.17 28.95
N SER A 166 29.57 10.84 29.44
CA SER A 166 28.23 10.26 29.42
C SER A 166 27.85 10.02 27.95
N HIS A 167 27.43 8.80 27.60
CA HIS A 167 27.16 8.42 26.21
C HIS A 167 26.12 9.36 25.55
N PRO A 168 26.46 10.02 24.41
CA PRO A 168 25.57 10.98 23.74
C PRO A 168 24.23 10.38 23.30
N THR A 169 24.15 9.06 23.13
CA THR A 169 22.92 8.32 22.78
C THR A 169 21.88 8.28 23.90
N HIS A 170 22.28 8.29 25.18
CA HIS A 170 21.34 8.20 26.31
C HIS A 170 20.65 9.54 26.60
N ALA A 171 21.36 10.65 26.43
CA ALA A 171 20.81 12.00 26.60
C ALA A 171 19.76 12.31 25.51
N LEU A 172 20.09 12.03 24.24
CA LEU A 172 19.17 12.18 23.10
C LEU A 172 17.90 11.35 23.28
N HIS A 173 18.04 10.09 23.72
CA HIS A 173 16.88 9.23 23.96
C HIS A 173 15.97 9.75 25.09
N SER A 174 16.55 10.34 26.14
CA SER A 174 15.78 10.92 27.26
C SER A 174 15.01 12.17 26.83
N GLU A 175 15.60 13.01 25.98
CA GLU A 175 14.92 14.17 25.38
C GLU A 175 13.78 13.75 24.44
N GLN A 176 14.00 12.71 23.62
CA GLN A 176 12.97 12.17 22.72
C GLN A 176 11.78 11.59 23.50
N LEU A 177 12.03 10.84 24.59
CA LEU A 177 10.97 10.34 25.48
C LEU A 177 10.17 11.48 26.13
N ALA A 178 10.82 12.61 26.43
CA ALA A 178 10.15 13.78 26.99
C ALA A 178 9.19 14.45 25.98
N GLN A 179 9.49 14.38 24.68
CA GLN A 179 8.67 14.93 23.60
C GLN A 179 7.40 14.11 23.31
N ILE A 180 7.35 12.83 23.71
CA ILE A 180 6.16 11.99 23.58
C ILE A 180 5.02 12.59 24.42
N SER A 181 3.83 12.69 23.84
CA SER A 181 2.67 13.28 24.52
C SER A 181 2.32 12.50 25.81
N GLU A 182 1.74 13.18 26.80
CA GLU A 182 1.28 12.54 28.03
C GLU A 182 0.23 11.46 27.76
N ALA A 183 -0.68 11.72 26.80
CA ALA A 183 -1.68 10.75 26.38
C ALA A 183 -1.04 9.47 25.82
N HIS A 184 -0.03 9.60 24.95
CA HIS A 184 0.67 8.45 24.36
C HIS A 184 1.43 7.64 25.43
N ARG A 185 2.13 8.33 26.35
CA ARG A 185 2.80 7.67 27.48
C ARG A 185 1.83 6.95 28.40
N ARG A 186 0.64 7.51 28.64
CA ARG A 186 -0.40 6.89 29.46
C ARG A 186 -0.88 5.57 28.86
N VAL A 187 -1.19 5.55 27.56
CA VAL A 187 -1.61 4.31 26.87
C VAL A 187 -0.57 3.20 27.02
N TRP A 188 0.72 3.53 26.87
CA TRP A 188 1.81 2.58 27.09
C TRP A 188 1.88 2.05 28.53
N VAL A 189 1.73 2.93 29.52
CA VAL A 189 1.77 2.53 30.94
C VAL A 189 0.58 1.64 31.31
N GLU A 190 -0.60 1.93 30.77
CA GLU A 190 -1.83 1.14 30.99
C GLU A 190 -1.78 -0.20 30.24
N HIS A 191 -1.11 -0.25 29.09
CA HIS A 191 -1.04 -1.41 28.21
C HIS A 191 0.40 -1.66 27.73
N PRO A 192 1.32 -2.14 28.59
CA PRO A 192 2.71 -2.39 28.19
C PRO A 192 2.81 -3.57 27.22
N ALA A 193 3.74 -3.49 26.26
CA ALA A 193 4.03 -4.61 25.36
C ALA A 193 4.80 -5.75 26.07
N ASP A 194 4.69 -6.98 25.55
CA ASP A 194 5.54 -8.10 25.96
C ASP A 194 6.97 -7.89 25.46
N LEU A 195 7.83 -7.39 26.34
CA LEU A 195 9.23 -7.10 26.02
C LEU A 195 10.05 -8.36 25.68
N THR A 196 9.62 -9.55 26.11
CA THR A 196 10.29 -10.80 25.74
C THR A 196 10.01 -11.14 24.28
N ALA A 197 8.76 -10.97 23.84
CA ALA A 197 8.39 -11.12 22.43
C ALA A 197 9.12 -10.13 21.51
N LEU A 198 9.44 -8.93 22.03
CA LEU A 198 10.20 -7.90 21.30
C LEU A 198 11.71 -8.14 21.25
N SER A 199 12.27 -9.05 22.05
CA SER A 199 13.72 -9.30 22.10
C SER A 199 14.39 -9.52 20.74
N PRO A 200 13.74 -10.15 19.73
CA PRO A 200 14.35 -10.34 18.43
C PRO A 200 14.55 -9.01 17.68
N VAL A 201 13.71 -8.00 17.90
CA VAL A 201 13.72 -6.74 17.13
C VAL A 201 14.32 -5.55 17.89
N LEU A 202 14.77 -5.73 19.14
CA LEU A 202 15.37 -4.65 19.95
C LEU A 202 16.59 -3.99 19.30
N ASP A 203 17.40 -4.72 18.54
CA ASP A 203 18.56 -4.15 17.82
C ASP A 203 18.13 -3.22 16.68
N GLU A 204 17.07 -3.59 15.95
CA GLU A 204 16.48 -2.75 14.91
C GLU A 204 15.85 -1.50 15.52
N MET A 205 15.08 -1.69 16.59
CA MET A 205 14.47 -0.60 17.36
C MET A 205 15.54 0.42 17.78
N ALA A 206 16.68 -0.04 18.32
CA ALA A 206 17.75 0.83 18.80
C ALA A 206 18.40 1.71 17.72
N ARG A 207 18.29 1.33 16.44
CA ARG A 207 18.81 2.09 15.29
C ARG A 207 17.73 2.83 14.51
N THR A 208 16.46 2.61 14.84
CA THR A 208 15.31 3.24 14.17
C THR A 208 15.30 4.74 14.44
N ARG A 209 15.01 5.52 13.40
CA ARG A 209 14.78 6.97 13.41
C ARG A 209 13.37 7.26 12.86
N PRO A 210 12.80 8.46 13.04
CA PRO A 210 11.50 8.81 12.44
C PRO A 210 11.44 8.57 10.93
N GLU A 211 12.54 8.80 10.22
CA GLU A 211 12.70 8.64 8.78
C GLU A 211 13.21 7.25 8.34
N SER A 212 13.32 6.29 9.26
CA SER A 212 13.68 4.91 8.91
C SER A 212 12.52 4.20 8.21
N ASN A 213 12.86 3.27 7.32
CA ASN A 213 11.92 2.32 6.73
C ASN A 213 12.01 1.00 7.52
N PRO A 214 11.19 0.79 8.55
CA PRO A 214 11.31 -0.36 9.44
C PRO A 214 11.00 -1.67 8.70
N THR A 215 11.46 -2.79 9.25
CA THR A 215 11.07 -4.11 8.75
C THR A 215 9.56 -4.29 8.84
N ARG A 216 9.00 -5.10 7.93
CA ARG A 216 7.58 -5.48 8.01
C ARG A 216 7.27 -6.19 9.33
N ALA A 217 8.21 -6.99 9.82
CA ALA A 217 8.11 -7.69 11.10
C ALA A 217 8.02 -6.74 12.30
N LEU A 218 8.87 -5.70 12.37
CA LEU A 218 8.81 -4.69 13.44
C LEU A 218 7.46 -3.94 13.44
N TYR A 219 6.93 -3.60 12.27
CA TYR A 219 5.59 -3.02 12.19
C TYR A 219 4.49 -4.00 12.60
N GLY A 220 4.66 -5.29 12.28
CA GLY A 220 3.81 -6.37 12.79
C GLY A 220 3.67 -6.36 14.30
N GLU A 221 4.78 -6.21 15.03
CA GLU A 221 4.78 -6.14 16.49
C GLU A 221 4.02 -4.90 17.00
N TYR A 222 4.18 -3.74 16.34
CA TYR A 222 3.41 -2.54 16.67
C TYR A 222 1.90 -2.76 16.47
N ILE A 223 1.48 -3.34 15.34
CA ILE A 223 0.06 -3.58 15.07
C ILE A 223 -0.55 -4.58 16.07
N ARG A 224 0.20 -5.62 16.44
CA ARG A 224 -0.23 -6.59 17.47
C ARG A 224 -0.41 -5.93 18.82
N TRP A 225 0.51 -5.05 19.21
CA TRP A 225 0.35 -4.24 20.41
C TRP A 225 -0.89 -3.33 20.32
N CYS A 226 -1.13 -2.67 19.19
CA CYS A 226 -2.35 -1.90 18.97
C CYS A 226 -3.62 -2.75 19.05
N LEU A 227 -3.59 -4.01 18.61
CA LEU A 227 -4.72 -4.94 18.79
C LEU A 227 -4.96 -5.22 20.27
N ASP A 228 -3.91 -5.51 21.05
CA ASP A 228 -4.05 -5.75 22.49
C ASP A 228 -4.65 -4.52 23.21
N VAL A 229 -4.23 -3.31 22.83
CA VAL A 229 -4.84 -2.05 23.31
C VAL A 229 -6.30 -1.94 22.89
N ALA A 230 -6.63 -2.17 21.62
CA ALA A 230 -7.99 -2.09 21.11
C ALA A 230 -8.95 -3.06 21.82
N LEU A 231 -8.48 -4.28 22.11
CA LEU A 231 -9.23 -5.28 22.86
C LEU A 231 -9.42 -4.88 24.32
N ALA A 232 -8.41 -4.31 24.96
CA ALA A 232 -8.50 -3.83 26.33
C ALA A 232 -9.46 -2.63 26.49
N TRP A 233 -9.73 -1.90 25.41
CA TRP A 233 -10.70 -0.79 25.38
C TRP A 233 -12.12 -1.18 24.99
N LEU A 234 -12.39 -2.48 24.78
CA LEU A 234 -13.75 -2.97 24.60
C LEU A 234 -14.53 -2.91 25.93
N PRO A 235 -15.81 -2.51 25.92
CA PRO A 235 -16.66 -2.54 27.11
C PRO A 235 -16.82 -3.96 27.71
N ASP A 236 -17.05 -4.04 29.02
CA ASP A 236 -17.13 -5.31 29.78
C ASP A 236 -18.21 -6.31 29.30
N ASN A 237 -19.25 -5.82 28.60
CA ASN A 237 -20.30 -6.64 28.03
C ASN A 237 -19.93 -7.27 26.68
N VAL A 238 -18.74 -7.00 26.13
CA VAL A 238 -18.23 -7.58 24.89
C VAL A 238 -17.39 -8.82 25.19
N GLN A 239 -17.84 -9.97 24.71
CA GLN A 239 -17.12 -11.23 24.76
C GLN A 239 -16.43 -11.50 23.42
N VAL A 240 -15.10 -11.61 23.43
CA VAL A 240 -14.31 -11.79 22.20
C VAL A 240 -14.03 -13.28 21.96
N HIS A 241 -14.32 -13.73 20.75
CA HIS A 241 -14.02 -15.08 20.24
C HIS A 241 -13.01 -14.96 19.10
N ARG A 242 -11.93 -15.75 19.14
CA ARG A 242 -10.86 -15.70 18.13
C ARG A 242 -10.88 -16.98 17.31
N HIS A 243 -10.98 -16.86 15.99
CA HIS A 243 -11.02 -17.98 15.06
C HIS A 243 -9.85 -17.86 14.09
N HIS A 244 -8.94 -18.83 14.13
CA HIS A 244 -7.80 -18.91 13.21
C HIS A 244 -8.18 -19.74 11.98
N ALA A 245 -9.09 -19.21 11.19
CA ALA A 245 -9.68 -19.86 10.02
C ALA A 245 -10.13 -18.82 8.99
N ARG A 246 -10.33 -19.25 7.74
CA ARG A 246 -10.89 -18.39 6.68
C ARG A 246 -12.41 -18.58 6.62
N VAL A 247 -13.16 -17.49 6.46
CA VAL A 247 -14.59 -17.59 6.11
C VAL A 247 -14.70 -18.05 4.66
N VAL A 248 -15.37 -19.17 4.43
CA VAL A 248 -15.53 -19.78 3.10
C VAL A 248 -16.93 -19.65 2.52
N GLY A 249 -17.90 -19.20 3.31
CA GLY A 249 -19.26 -18.94 2.86
C GLY A 249 -20.05 -18.15 3.89
N LEU A 250 -21.06 -17.43 3.43
CA LEU A 250 -21.96 -16.64 4.25
C LEU A 250 -23.36 -16.72 3.65
N VAL A 251 -24.31 -17.26 4.42
CA VAL A 251 -25.71 -17.44 4.00
C VAL A 251 -26.66 -16.90 5.07
N ALA A 252 -27.85 -16.45 4.66
CA ALA A 252 -28.89 -16.06 5.61
C ALA A 252 -29.35 -17.28 6.43
N ALA A 253 -29.52 -17.13 7.75
CA ALA A 253 -29.89 -18.24 8.63
C ALA A 253 -31.22 -18.91 8.22
N GLY A 254 -32.19 -18.13 7.72
CA GLY A 254 -33.48 -18.64 7.22
C GLY A 254 -33.39 -19.46 5.91
N ALA A 255 -32.27 -19.37 5.18
CA ALA A 255 -32.05 -20.12 3.95
C ALA A 255 -31.61 -21.58 4.20
N GLU A 256 -31.16 -21.90 5.42
CA GLU A 256 -30.80 -23.26 5.82
C GLU A 256 -31.87 -23.93 6.68
N ALA A 257 -32.73 -24.72 6.05
CA ALA A 257 -33.57 -25.68 6.76
C ALA A 257 -32.75 -26.91 7.21
N THR A 258 -31.77 -26.76 8.12
CA THR A 258 -31.05 -27.94 8.67
C THR A 258 -30.71 -27.86 10.16
N GLY A 259 -31.30 -28.78 10.94
CA GLY A 259 -30.65 -29.60 11.97
C GLY A 259 -30.06 -28.98 13.25
N ILE A 260 -29.89 -27.67 13.34
CA ILE A 260 -29.42 -27.00 14.55
C ILE A 260 -30.67 -26.56 15.32
N GLY A 261 -30.82 -27.02 16.56
CA GLY A 261 -32.02 -26.83 17.38
C GLY A 261 -32.55 -25.39 17.34
N GLU A 262 -33.85 -25.27 17.07
CA GLU A 262 -34.73 -24.09 17.18
C GLU A 262 -34.03 -22.74 17.42
N ILE A 263 -33.49 -22.11 16.36
CA ILE A 263 -33.30 -20.65 16.32
C ILE A 263 -33.86 -20.14 15.00
N ALA A 264 -35.19 -20.05 14.95
CA ALA A 264 -35.94 -19.39 13.89
C ALA A 264 -35.98 -17.87 14.16
N SER A 265 -34.90 -17.16 13.86
CA SER A 265 -35.02 -15.76 13.48
C SER A 265 -34.19 -15.50 12.22
N ASP A 266 -34.86 -14.93 11.21
CA ASP A 266 -34.30 -14.61 9.88
C ASP A 266 -33.25 -13.48 9.95
N ASP A 267 -33.06 -12.87 11.13
CA ASP A 267 -32.26 -11.67 11.37
C ASP A 267 -30.76 -11.94 11.64
N ALA A 268 -30.21 -13.07 11.17
CA ALA A 268 -28.77 -13.35 11.24
C ALA A 268 -28.25 -14.07 10.00
N ASP A 269 -26.94 -13.96 9.77
CA ASP A 269 -26.18 -14.76 8.81
C ASP A 269 -25.44 -15.90 9.52
N ILE A 270 -25.20 -17.00 8.81
CA ILE A 270 -24.29 -18.08 9.23
C ILE A 270 -23.04 -18.03 8.37
N LEU A 271 -21.89 -17.81 9.02
CA LEU A 271 -20.58 -17.87 8.42
C LEU A 271 -20.05 -19.30 8.56
N THR A 272 -19.60 -19.89 7.47
CA THR A 272 -18.91 -21.17 7.48
C THR A 272 -17.41 -20.93 7.38
N LEU A 273 -16.66 -21.49 8.32
CA LEU A 273 -15.21 -21.38 8.36
C LEU A 273 -14.52 -22.56 7.63
N SER A 274 -13.26 -22.38 7.26
CA SER A 274 -12.47 -23.36 6.51
C SER A 274 -12.19 -24.65 7.26
N ASP A 275 -12.33 -24.65 8.58
CA ASP A 275 -12.23 -25.83 9.45
C ASP A 275 -13.59 -26.52 9.70
N GLY A 276 -14.67 -25.99 9.12
CA GLY A 276 -16.04 -26.48 9.27
C GLY A 276 -16.80 -25.88 10.46
N GLU A 277 -16.18 -25.02 11.28
CA GLU A 277 -16.90 -24.26 12.32
C GLU A 277 -17.95 -23.34 11.68
N ARG A 278 -19.05 -23.13 12.38
CA ARG A 278 -20.17 -22.29 11.92
C ARG A 278 -20.48 -21.22 12.95
N ILE A 279 -20.39 -19.96 12.54
CA ILE A 279 -20.64 -18.79 13.40
C ILE A 279 -21.95 -18.15 12.99
N ARG A 280 -22.85 -17.93 13.96
CA ARG A 280 -24.03 -17.08 13.77
C ARG A 280 -23.65 -15.63 14.04
N SER A 281 -23.94 -14.74 13.09
CA SER A 281 -23.61 -13.32 13.17
C SER A 281 -24.82 -12.45 12.80
N THR A 282 -25.14 -11.45 13.61
CA THR A 282 -26.18 -10.46 13.31
C THR A 282 -25.64 -9.31 12.46
N ALA A 283 -24.32 -9.08 12.44
CA ALA A 283 -23.67 -8.14 11.53
C ALA A 283 -22.23 -8.58 11.22
N THR A 284 -21.81 -8.48 9.97
CA THR A 284 -20.50 -8.94 9.50
C THR A 284 -19.79 -7.84 8.74
N VAL A 285 -18.52 -7.61 9.05
CA VAL A 285 -17.66 -6.67 8.32
C VAL A 285 -16.47 -7.39 7.70
N ILE A 286 -16.27 -7.14 6.41
CA ILE A 286 -15.18 -7.71 5.62
C ILE A 286 -14.07 -6.66 5.48
N SER A 287 -12.92 -6.94 6.09
CA SER A 287 -11.71 -6.12 6.08
C SER A 287 -10.45 -6.91 5.65
N GLY A 288 -10.64 -7.90 4.75
CA GLY A 288 -9.62 -8.87 4.32
C GLY A 288 -8.40 -8.35 3.54
N GLY A 289 -8.25 -7.04 3.36
CA GLY A 289 -7.08 -6.45 2.69
C GLY A 289 -7.01 -6.81 1.19
N TRP A 290 -5.84 -7.28 0.73
CA TRP A 290 -5.63 -7.66 -0.66
C TRP A 290 -6.24 -9.03 -0.95
N LEU A 291 -7.44 -9.03 -1.54
CA LEU A 291 -8.14 -10.24 -1.98
C LEU A 291 -7.60 -10.71 -3.33
N ARG A 292 -7.55 -12.03 -3.53
CA ARG A 292 -7.09 -12.65 -4.78
C ARG A 292 -8.20 -12.63 -5.83
N ASN A 293 -7.80 -12.53 -7.09
CA ASN A 293 -8.67 -12.71 -8.24
C ASN A 293 -8.51 -14.12 -8.82
N ALA A 294 -9.53 -14.57 -9.54
CA ALA A 294 -9.44 -15.73 -10.40
C ALA A 294 -8.40 -15.46 -11.51
N PRO A 295 -7.68 -16.49 -11.97
CA PRO A 295 -6.69 -16.33 -13.03
C PRO A 295 -7.28 -15.71 -14.30
N THR A 296 -6.54 -14.80 -14.92
CA THR A 296 -6.83 -14.29 -16.26
C THR A 296 -6.63 -15.39 -17.32
N VAL A 297 -7.08 -15.12 -18.55
CA VAL A 297 -6.87 -16.05 -19.69
C VAL A 297 -5.38 -16.31 -19.94
N GLU A 298 -4.53 -15.28 -19.83
CA GLU A 298 -3.08 -15.43 -19.99
C GLU A 298 -2.48 -16.27 -18.85
N GLU A 299 -2.89 -16.01 -17.62
CA GLU A 299 -2.44 -16.76 -16.43
C GLU A 299 -2.86 -18.22 -16.47
N GLU A 300 -4.07 -18.51 -16.94
CA GLU A 300 -4.53 -19.89 -17.15
C GLU A 300 -3.72 -20.58 -18.24
N ALA A 301 -3.36 -19.87 -19.32
CA ALA A 301 -2.47 -20.41 -20.35
C ALA A 301 -1.07 -20.72 -19.79
N LEU A 302 -0.51 -19.84 -18.95
CA LEU A 302 0.77 -20.07 -18.26
C LEU A 302 0.68 -21.27 -17.31
N ARG A 303 -0.41 -21.40 -16.54
CA ARG A 303 -0.65 -22.54 -15.65
C ARG A 303 -0.74 -23.87 -16.41
N LEU A 304 -1.43 -23.87 -17.55
CA LEU A 304 -1.53 -25.05 -18.42
C LEU A 304 -0.20 -25.39 -19.08
N ALA A 305 0.61 -24.40 -19.44
CA ALA A 305 1.95 -24.62 -19.99
C ALA A 305 2.89 -25.25 -18.96
N THR A 306 2.95 -24.75 -17.72
CA THR A 306 3.79 -25.34 -16.66
C THR A 306 3.31 -26.71 -16.21
N HIS A 307 2.01 -27.01 -16.31
CA HIS A 307 1.50 -28.36 -16.08
C HIS A 307 1.95 -29.34 -17.20
N ARG A 308 2.00 -28.89 -18.46
CA ARG A 308 2.45 -29.73 -19.60
C ARG A 308 3.97 -29.88 -19.65
N HIS A 309 4.69 -28.86 -19.23
CA HIS A 309 6.15 -28.79 -19.20
C HIS A 309 6.62 -28.46 -17.77
N PRO A 310 6.75 -29.47 -16.89
CA PRO A 310 7.14 -29.27 -15.49
C PRO A 310 8.52 -28.63 -15.29
N GLU A 311 9.36 -28.58 -16.32
CA GLU A 311 10.61 -27.84 -16.37
C GLU A 311 10.45 -26.32 -16.47
N LEU A 312 9.26 -25.83 -16.85
CA LEU A 312 8.93 -24.41 -16.82
C LEU A 312 8.47 -24.01 -15.42
N ILE A 313 9.09 -22.95 -14.90
CA ILE A 313 8.80 -22.41 -13.58
C ILE A 313 8.17 -21.04 -13.76
N TRP A 314 6.90 -20.92 -13.39
CA TRP A 314 6.21 -19.64 -13.37
C TRP A 314 5.87 -19.25 -11.93
N ILE A 315 6.41 -18.11 -11.50
CA ILE A 315 6.06 -17.46 -10.26
C ILE A 315 4.95 -16.46 -10.56
N ALA A 316 3.71 -16.84 -10.25
CA ALA A 316 2.51 -16.06 -10.53
C ALA A 316 2.46 -14.75 -9.72
N PRO A 317 1.71 -13.73 -10.18
CA PRO A 317 1.55 -12.47 -9.45
C PRO A 317 0.94 -12.67 -8.05
N ASP A 318 1.65 -12.26 -7.00
CA ASP A 318 1.14 -12.20 -5.62
C ASP A 318 2.05 -11.31 -4.76
N ASN A 319 1.75 -11.16 -3.47
CA ASN A 319 2.66 -10.51 -2.54
C ASN A 319 4.00 -11.27 -2.53
N PRO A 320 5.15 -10.57 -2.59
CA PRO A 320 6.47 -11.21 -2.62
C PRO A 320 6.76 -12.20 -1.48
N ILE A 321 6.13 -12.03 -0.31
CA ILE A 321 6.31 -12.98 0.81
C ILE A 321 5.55 -14.31 0.61
N ASP A 322 4.58 -14.33 -0.29
CA ASP A 322 3.76 -15.50 -0.62
C ASP A 322 4.04 -16.06 -2.01
N GLN A 323 4.81 -15.33 -2.82
CA GLN A 323 5.37 -15.87 -4.05
C GLN A 323 6.43 -16.91 -3.69
N PRO A 324 6.39 -18.13 -4.26
CA PRO A 324 7.33 -19.19 -3.94
C PRO A 324 8.68 -18.97 -4.65
N LEU A 325 9.34 -17.85 -4.35
CA LEU A 325 10.60 -17.40 -4.95
C LEU A 325 11.77 -18.33 -4.63
N GLU A 326 11.65 -19.18 -3.62
CA GLU A 326 12.55 -20.30 -3.34
C GLU A 326 12.65 -21.28 -4.52
N ASN A 327 11.59 -21.42 -5.32
CA ASN A 327 11.55 -22.32 -6.47
C ASN A 327 12.35 -21.80 -7.67
N VAL A 328 12.75 -20.53 -7.68
CA VAL A 328 13.62 -19.98 -8.73
C VAL A 328 15.01 -20.63 -8.63
N PRO A 329 15.50 -21.31 -9.68
CA PRO A 329 16.80 -21.97 -9.65
C PRO A 329 17.95 -20.97 -9.59
N GLY A 330 18.93 -21.22 -8.71
CA GLY A 330 20.14 -20.41 -8.63
C GLY A 330 21.05 -20.63 -9.84
N GLY A 331 21.76 -19.58 -10.27
CA GLY A 331 22.67 -19.60 -11.43
C GLY A 331 21.98 -19.62 -12.80
N GLU A 332 20.66 -19.83 -12.85
CA GLU A 332 19.87 -19.76 -14.07
C GLU A 332 19.36 -18.33 -14.34
N THR A 333 18.95 -18.09 -15.59
CA THR A 333 18.28 -16.85 -15.98
C THR A 333 16.78 -16.96 -15.66
N ALA A 334 16.22 -15.90 -15.08
CA ALA A 334 14.79 -15.70 -14.92
C ALA A 334 14.34 -14.45 -15.67
N LEU A 335 13.27 -14.58 -16.46
CA LEU A 335 12.56 -13.44 -17.02
C LEU A 335 11.68 -12.84 -15.93
N VAL A 336 11.70 -11.52 -15.78
CA VAL A 336 10.92 -10.80 -14.78
C VAL A 336 10.08 -9.73 -15.46
N ARG A 337 8.77 -9.81 -15.29
CA ARG A 337 7.84 -8.78 -15.72
C ARG A 337 7.49 -7.92 -14.50
N GLY A 338 7.50 -6.60 -14.65
CA GLY A 338 7.30 -5.62 -13.58
C GLY A 338 8.60 -5.12 -12.95
N THR A 339 8.71 -3.81 -12.77
CA THR A 339 9.87 -3.11 -12.17
C THR A 339 9.44 -2.14 -11.04
N GLY A 340 8.27 -2.39 -10.44
CA GLY A 340 7.72 -1.64 -9.31
C GLY A 340 8.15 -2.17 -7.95
N MET A 341 7.38 -1.85 -6.90
CA MET A 341 7.74 -2.26 -5.52
C MET A 341 7.86 -3.78 -5.33
N GLY A 342 6.99 -4.58 -5.96
CA GLY A 342 7.06 -6.04 -5.90
C GLY A 342 8.38 -6.60 -6.46
N PHE A 343 8.96 -5.94 -7.47
CA PHE A 343 10.26 -6.29 -8.01
C PHE A 343 11.39 -6.04 -7.00
N PHE A 344 11.38 -4.93 -6.25
CA PHE A 344 12.42 -4.66 -5.26
C PHE A 344 12.41 -5.66 -4.11
N ASP A 345 11.22 -6.12 -3.69
CA ASP A 345 11.10 -7.20 -2.71
C ASP A 345 11.60 -8.53 -3.28
N ALA A 346 11.15 -8.92 -4.49
CA ALA A 346 11.60 -10.14 -5.15
C ALA A 346 13.13 -10.14 -5.37
N MET A 347 13.69 -9.00 -5.80
CA MET A 347 15.13 -8.77 -5.93
C MET A 347 15.84 -9.01 -4.60
N ALA A 348 15.34 -8.44 -3.51
CA ALA A 348 15.93 -8.62 -2.19
C ALA A 348 15.89 -10.09 -1.73
N LEU A 349 14.77 -10.78 -1.93
CA LEU A 349 14.61 -12.21 -1.58
C LEU A 349 15.46 -13.13 -2.47
N LEU A 350 15.64 -12.81 -3.75
CA LEU A 350 16.46 -13.60 -4.67
C LEU A 350 17.96 -13.32 -4.56
N THR A 351 18.37 -12.37 -3.72
CA THR A 351 19.77 -11.99 -3.52
C THR A 351 20.22 -12.16 -2.07
N ILE A 352 19.61 -11.44 -1.13
CA ILE A 352 19.99 -11.43 0.29
C ILE A 352 19.69 -12.80 0.93
N GLU A 353 18.48 -13.34 0.76
CA GLU A 353 18.12 -14.68 1.28
C GLU A 353 18.84 -15.82 0.54
N ARG A 354 19.47 -15.51 -0.60
CA ARG A 354 20.33 -16.44 -1.35
C ARG A 354 21.80 -16.37 -0.91
N GLY A 355 22.11 -15.59 0.11
CA GLY A 355 23.43 -15.53 0.77
C GLY A 355 24.35 -14.46 0.21
N GLY A 356 23.87 -13.65 -0.75
CA GLY A 356 24.60 -12.48 -1.19
C GLY A 356 24.48 -11.32 -0.20
N ARG A 357 25.43 -10.38 -0.29
CA ARG A 357 25.53 -9.24 0.63
C ARG A 357 25.96 -7.98 -0.09
N PHE A 358 25.56 -6.84 0.46
CA PHE A 358 25.99 -5.51 -0.03
C PHE A 358 27.03 -4.93 0.93
N GLU A 359 28.25 -4.76 0.45
CA GLU A 359 29.34 -4.13 1.19
C GLU A 359 29.40 -2.63 0.84
N VAL A 360 29.69 -1.79 1.83
CA VAL A 360 29.86 -0.33 1.62
C VAL A 360 31.16 -0.10 0.87
N THR A 361 31.06 0.51 -0.30
CA THR A 361 32.22 0.89 -1.12
C THR A 361 31.95 2.27 -1.72
N PRO A 362 32.27 3.37 -1.00
CA PRO A 362 31.90 4.73 -1.39
C PRO A 362 32.36 5.15 -2.77
N GLU A 363 33.42 4.51 -3.30
CA GLU A 363 34.02 4.82 -4.59
C GLU A 363 33.19 4.32 -5.79
N THR A 364 32.23 3.40 -5.59
CA THR A 364 31.35 2.94 -6.67
C THR A 364 30.20 3.90 -6.91
N ARG A 365 29.62 3.89 -8.11
CA ARG A 365 28.49 4.76 -8.47
C ARG A 365 27.22 4.54 -7.63
N SER A 366 27.11 3.40 -6.95
CA SER A 366 26.02 3.09 -6.01
C SER A 366 26.39 3.35 -4.54
N GLY A 367 27.67 3.57 -4.25
CA GLY A 367 28.24 3.52 -2.90
C GLY A 367 28.31 2.11 -2.30
N LEU A 368 28.02 1.08 -3.11
CA LEU A 368 27.95 -0.32 -2.72
C LEU A 368 28.73 -1.22 -3.69
N THR A 369 29.24 -2.34 -3.16
CA THR A 369 29.65 -3.50 -3.96
C THR A 369 28.81 -4.69 -3.55
N TYR A 370 28.25 -5.40 -4.52
CA TYR A 370 27.55 -6.64 -4.25
C TYR A 370 28.52 -7.83 -4.24
N VAL A 371 28.46 -8.66 -3.21
CA VAL A 371 29.18 -9.92 -3.13
C VAL A 371 28.20 -11.07 -3.19
N ALA A 372 28.24 -11.81 -4.30
CA ALA A 372 27.34 -12.95 -4.55
C ALA A 372 27.60 -14.11 -3.59
N GLY A 373 26.52 -14.76 -3.15
CA GLY A 373 26.53 -16.01 -2.40
C GLY A 373 26.60 -17.26 -3.30
N GLY A 374 26.41 -17.11 -4.61
CA GLY A 374 26.48 -18.17 -5.62
C GLY A 374 25.17 -18.93 -5.86
N ARG A 375 24.07 -18.51 -5.21
CA ARG A 375 22.72 -19.09 -5.35
C ARG A 375 21.73 -18.16 -6.03
N GLU A 376 22.18 -16.98 -6.44
CA GLU A 376 21.37 -15.96 -7.10
C GLU A 376 21.04 -16.37 -8.55
N PRO A 377 19.83 -16.12 -9.04
CA PRO A 377 19.55 -16.14 -10.47
C PRO A 377 20.06 -14.88 -11.17
N LYS A 378 20.19 -14.93 -12.50
CA LYS A 378 20.31 -13.73 -13.35
C LYS A 378 18.92 -13.24 -13.72
N LEU A 379 18.63 -11.97 -13.50
CA LEU A 379 17.32 -11.38 -13.76
C LEU A 379 17.34 -10.56 -15.06
N LEU A 380 16.49 -10.94 -16.01
CA LEU A 380 16.19 -10.15 -17.20
C LEU A 380 14.84 -9.46 -16.97
N VAL A 381 14.88 -8.17 -16.65
CA VAL A 381 13.73 -7.42 -16.14
C VAL A 381 13.11 -6.52 -17.21
N SER A 382 11.79 -6.40 -17.22
CA SER A 382 11.05 -5.51 -18.12
C SER A 382 9.76 -5.03 -17.49
N SER A 383 9.20 -3.94 -18.02
CA SER A 383 7.88 -3.44 -17.66
C SER A 383 7.33 -2.57 -18.79
N THR A 384 6.08 -2.13 -18.70
CA THR A 384 5.50 -1.22 -19.70
C THR A 384 6.37 0.02 -19.94
N ARG A 385 6.99 0.58 -18.88
CA ARG A 385 7.91 1.74 -19.00
C ARG A 385 9.36 1.34 -19.28
N GLY A 386 9.73 0.09 -18.98
CA GLY A 386 11.11 -0.41 -19.08
C GLY A 386 12.10 0.20 -18.09
N TYR A 387 11.65 1.06 -17.18
CA TYR A 387 12.47 1.75 -16.18
C TYR A 387 11.96 1.42 -14.76
N PRO A 388 12.83 1.29 -13.74
CA PRO A 388 12.42 1.01 -12.37
C PRO A 388 11.76 2.21 -11.69
N PHE A 389 11.06 1.98 -10.57
CA PHE A 389 10.55 3.07 -9.74
C PHE A 389 11.67 3.97 -9.20
N LEU A 390 11.39 5.28 -9.06
CA LEU A 390 12.40 6.26 -8.67
C LEU A 390 12.69 6.19 -7.16
N PRO A 391 13.94 6.41 -6.73
CA PRO A 391 14.26 6.52 -5.31
C PRO A 391 13.49 7.65 -4.65
N LYS A 392 12.98 7.39 -3.44
CA LYS A 392 12.40 8.43 -2.58
C LYS A 392 13.45 9.45 -2.15
N SER A 393 13.04 10.72 -2.11
CA SER A 393 13.86 11.80 -1.59
C SER A 393 14.23 11.59 -0.13
N LYS A 394 15.49 11.90 0.21
CA LYS A 394 15.97 11.92 1.60
C LYS A 394 15.78 13.31 2.18
N TYR A 395 14.68 13.50 2.90
CA TYR A 395 14.39 14.77 3.57
C TYR A 395 15.04 14.90 4.96
N HIS A 396 15.62 13.82 5.50
CA HIS A 396 16.07 13.71 6.90
C HIS A 396 14.99 14.14 7.93
N SER A 397 13.74 13.98 7.51
CA SER A 397 12.52 14.35 8.20
C SER A 397 11.35 13.69 7.46
N LEU A 398 10.12 13.89 7.95
CA LEU A 398 8.94 13.51 7.19
C LEU A 398 8.84 14.36 5.90
N PRO A 399 8.31 13.80 4.79
CA PRO A 399 8.13 14.56 3.56
C PRO A 399 7.34 15.85 3.79
N PRO A 400 7.76 16.97 3.18
CA PRO A 400 7.08 18.25 3.35
C PRO A 400 5.69 18.22 2.73
N LYS A 401 4.79 19.08 3.20
CA LYS A 401 3.51 19.31 2.54
C LYS A 401 3.75 20.00 1.19
N ALA A 402 3.23 19.41 0.10
CA ALA A 402 3.23 20.07 -1.21
C ALA A 402 2.26 21.26 -1.24
N ASP A 403 2.66 22.35 -1.87
CA ASP A 403 1.75 23.45 -2.20
C ASP A 403 0.96 23.08 -3.46
N LEU A 404 -0.31 22.74 -3.26
CA LEU A 404 -1.25 22.33 -4.31
C LEU A 404 -2.42 23.32 -4.37
N HIS A 405 -2.14 24.62 -4.31
CA HIS A 405 -3.20 25.62 -4.16
C HIS A 405 -4.15 25.70 -5.37
N ARG A 406 -3.69 25.45 -6.61
CA ARG A 406 -4.57 25.41 -7.78
C ARG A 406 -5.45 24.16 -7.75
N LEU A 407 -4.86 22.99 -7.49
CA LEU A 407 -5.64 21.76 -7.34
C LEU A 407 -6.65 21.90 -6.20
N GLY A 408 -6.23 22.48 -5.07
CA GLY A 408 -7.10 22.75 -3.93
C GLY A 408 -8.28 23.66 -4.28
N ALA A 409 -8.07 24.67 -5.14
CA ALA A 409 -9.15 25.51 -5.63
C ALA A 409 -10.13 24.75 -6.53
N VAL A 410 -9.63 23.91 -7.44
CA VAL A 410 -10.45 23.05 -8.30
C VAL A 410 -11.27 22.06 -7.47
N VAL A 411 -10.64 21.36 -6.53
CA VAL A 411 -11.31 20.41 -5.63
C VAL A 411 -12.42 21.11 -4.85
N ARG A 412 -12.16 22.28 -4.25
CA ARG A 412 -13.20 23.04 -3.53
C ARG A 412 -14.37 23.42 -4.43
N ARG A 413 -14.11 23.87 -5.66
CA ARG A 413 -15.16 24.18 -6.64
C ARG A 413 -16.03 22.95 -6.92
N LEU A 414 -15.42 21.83 -7.29
CA LEU A 414 -16.12 20.60 -7.67
C LEU A 414 -16.84 19.93 -6.49
N GLU A 415 -16.32 20.04 -5.27
CA GLU A 415 -17.02 19.57 -4.06
C GLU A 415 -18.23 20.45 -3.74
N ASN A 416 -18.13 21.77 -3.91
CA ASN A 416 -19.27 22.67 -3.73
C ASN A 416 -20.38 22.42 -4.77
N GLU A 417 -20.00 22.17 -6.03
CA GLU A 417 -20.92 21.77 -7.09
C GLU A 417 -21.60 20.43 -6.75
N ALA A 418 -20.85 19.47 -6.21
CA ALA A 418 -21.41 18.19 -5.75
C ALA A 418 -22.39 18.35 -4.58
N ALA A 419 -22.05 19.19 -3.61
CA ALA A 419 -22.90 19.44 -2.44
C ALA A 419 -24.21 20.15 -2.79
N ALA A 420 -24.25 20.87 -3.92
CA ALA A 420 -25.46 21.49 -4.45
C ALA A 420 -26.33 20.52 -5.27
N GLU A 421 -25.81 19.35 -5.65
CA GLU A 421 -26.55 18.33 -6.41
C GLU A 421 -27.37 17.45 -5.46
N ALA A 422 -28.70 17.46 -5.66
CA ALA A 422 -29.64 16.72 -4.82
C ALA A 422 -29.79 15.25 -5.24
N GLN A 423 -29.37 14.88 -6.46
CA GLN A 423 -29.42 13.51 -6.96
C GLN A 423 -28.00 12.92 -7.10
N THR A 424 -27.61 12.04 -6.17
CA THR A 424 -26.30 11.36 -6.17
C THR A 424 -26.00 10.62 -7.47
N ASP A 425 -27.01 10.05 -8.13
CA ASP A 425 -26.85 9.37 -9.42
C ASP A 425 -26.26 10.28 -10.52
N ARG A 426 -26.53 11.59 -10.45
CA ARG A 426 -25.98 12.57 -11.41
C ARG A 426 -24.50 12.88 -11.20
N LEU A 427 -23.94 12.50 -10.06
CA LEU A 427 -22.52 12.69 -9.77
C LEU A 427 -21.65 11.61 -10.42
N VAL A 428 -22.21 10.44 -10.76
CA VAL A 428 -21.45 9.38 -11.42
C VAL A 428 -21.04 9.84 -12.82
N GLY A 429 -19.75 9.80 -13.13
CA GLY A 429 -19.19 10.29 -14.39
C GLY A 429 -19.32 11.80 -14.62
N SER A 430 -19.54 12.61 -13.56
CA SER A 430 -19.77 14.05 -13.70
C SER A 430 -18.51 14.91 -13.87
N ILE A 431 -17.31 14.34 -13.69
CA ILE A 431 -16.04 15.07 -13.75
C ILE A 431 -15.20 14.54 -14.91
N ASP A 432 -14.82 15.45 -15.81
CA ASP A 432 -13.74 15.22 -16.76
C ASP A 432 -12.41 15.60 -16.09
N PHE A 433 -11.68 14.61 -15.60
CA PHE A 433 -10.43 14.82 -14.88
C PHE A 433 -9.38 15.51 -15.77
N ASP A 434 -9.34 15.11 -17.03
CA ASP A 434 -8.33 15.54 -18.00
C ASP A 434 -8.51 17.03 -18.33
N ALA A 435 -9.76 17.48 -18.45
CA ALA A 435 -10.09 18.88 -18.72
C ALA A 435 -10.11 19.75 -17.46
N GLU A 436 -10.67 19.26 -16.35
CA GLU A 436 -11.00 20.10 -15.21
C GLU A 436 -9.95 20.09 -14.10
N VAL A 437 -9.22 18.98 -13.94
CA VAL A 437 -8.35 18.74 -12.77
C VAL A 437 -6.88 18.71 -13.15
N TRP A 438 -6.54 17.95 -14.19
CA TRP A 438 -5.17 17.76 -14.65
C TRP A 438 -4.40 19.07 -14.88
N PRO A 439 -4.98 20.13 -15.51
CA PRO A 439 -4.25 21.38 -15.73
C PRO A 439 -3.76 22.07 -14.44
N ALA A 440 -4.51 21.93 -13.35
CA ALA A 440 -4.12 22.50 -12.06
C ALA A 440 -2.92 21.77 -11.45
N ILE A 441 -2.89 20.44 -11.56
CA ILE A 441 -1.80 19.59 -11.06
C ILE A 441 -0.50 19.91 -11.80
N VAL A 442 -0.56 20.00 -13.12
CA VAL A 442 0.61 20.34 -13.95
C VAL A 442 1.18 21.69 -13.53
N ARG A 443 0.34 22.73 -13.39
CA ARG A 443 0.81 24.07 -13.00
C ARG A 443 1.41 24.10 -11.59
N ASP A 444 0.78 23.43 -10.62
CA ASP A 444 1.33 23.34 -9.26
C ASP A 444 2.70 22.63 -9.26
N ALA A 445 2.89 21.59 -10.09
CA ALA A 445 4.17 20.90 -10.22
C ALA A 445 5.26 21.77 -10.87
N TYR A 446 4.95 22.50 -11.95
CA TYR A 446 5.90 23.41 -12.59
C TYR A 446 6.27 24.59 -11.67
N GLU A 447 5.32 25.11 -10.89
CA GLU A 447 5.62 26.14 -9.90
C GLU A 447 6.50 25.60 -8.77
N ALA A 448 6.23 24.41 -8.23
CA ALA A 448 7.06 23.79 -7.20
C ALA A 448 8.51 23.62 -7.66
N HIS A 449 8.70 23.20 -8.92
CA HIS A 449 10.02 23.16 -9.55
C HIS A 449 10.64 24.57 -9.65
N ALA A 450 9.96 25.53 -10.26
CA ALA A 450 10.48 26.88 -10.48
C ALA A 450 10.84 27.61 -9.17
N ARG A 451 10.04 27.46 -8.11
CA ARG A 451 10.32 28.02 -6.78
C ARG A 451 11.58 27.42 -6.17
N THR A 452 11.76 26.11 -6.30
CA THR A 452 12.93 25.43 -5.77
C THR A 452 14.17 25.83 -6.56
N LEU A 453 14.09 25.86 -7.89
CA LEU A 453 15.17 26.34 -8.77
C LEU A 453 15.58 27.78 -8.45
N ALA A 454 14.61 28.70 -8.30
CA ALA A 454 14.87 30.08 -7.91
C ALA A 454 15.62 30.20 -6.57
N ARG A 455 15.35 29.28 -5.64
CA ARG A 455 15.98 29.23 -4.32
C ARG A 455 17.40 28.67 -4.37
N VAL A 456 17.64 27.60 -5.12
CA VAL A 456 18.94 26.89 -5.10
C VAL A 456 19.89 27.34 -6.20
N ARG A 457 19.38 27.81 -7.34
CA ARG A 457 20.13 28.24 -8.52
C ARG A 457 19.46 29.48 -9.17
N PRO A 458 19.36 30.62 -8.47
CA PRO A 458 18.73 31.84 -9.00
C PRO A 458 19.34 32.33 -10.32
N GLN A 459 20.63 32.07 -10.57
CA GLN A 459 21.34 32.40 -11.80
C GLN A 459 20.86 31.61 -13.04
N ALA A 460 20.09 30.54 -12.86
CA ALA A 460 19.48 29.80 -13.97
C ALA A 460 18.30 30.56 -14.61
N LEU A 461 17.79 31.59 -13.94
CA LEU A 461 16.62 32.36 -14.35
C LEU A 461 17.04 33.68 -15.01
N LEU A 462 16.45 33.98 -16.17
CA LEU A 462 16.66 35.26 -16.87
C LEU A 462 15.67 36.35 -16.45
N VAL A 463 14.59 35.96 -15.78
CA VAL A 463 13.54 36.85 -15.27
C VAL A 463 13.18 36.46 -13.84
N ASP A 464 12.38 37.29 -13.17
CA ASP A 464 11.96 36.98 -11.80
C ASP A 464 10.95 35.82 -11.73
N LEU A 465 10.84 35.22 -10.54
CA LEU A 465 9.94 34.09 -10.31
C LEU A 465 8.46 34.43 -10.57
N THR A 466 8.05 35.69 -10.40
CA THR A 466 6.66 36.12 -10.64
C THR A 466 6.32 36.04 -12.12
N GLU A 467 7.25 36.47 -12.98
CA GLU A 467 7.10 36.37 -14.43
C GLU A 467 7.06 34.90 -14.89
N ILE A 468 7.90 34.02 -14.31
CA ILE A 468 7.87 32.58 -14.59
C ILE A 468 6.52 31.96 -14.20
N ILE A 469 6.00 32.28 -13.01
CA ILE A 469 4.68 31.78 -12.57
C ILE A 469 3.58 32.29 -13.50
N HIS A 470 3.64 33.56 -13.93
CA HIS A 470 2.69 34.10 -14.89
C HIS A 470 2.73 33.36 -16.24
N LEU A 471 3.91 33.00 -16.74
CA LEU A 471 4.07 32.16 -17.94
C LEU A 471 3.43 30.77 -17.74
N ILE A 472 3.65 30.13 -16.59
CA ILE A 472 3.03 28.83 -16.26
C ILE A 472 1.49 28.94 -16.27
N ASP A 473 0.93 30.02 -15.73
CA ASP A 473 -0.52 30.21 -15.64
C ASP A 473 -1.17 30.52 -17.00
N THR A 474 -0.48 31.24 -17.88
CA THR A 474 -0.99 31.68 -19.18
C THR A 474 -0.73 30.69 -20.32
N THR A 475 0.16 29.73 -20.12
CA THR A 475 0.48 28.68 -21.10
C THR A 475 -0.51 27.50 -20.97
N PRO A 476 -0.90 26.85 -22.09
CA PRO A 476 -1.62 25.58 -22.04
C PRO A 476 -0.89 24.56 -21.16
N ALA A 477 -1.61 23.82 -20.33
CA ALA A 477 -1.04 22.87 -19.36
C ALA A 477 -0.59 21.54 -20.00
N GLU A 478 0.11 21.65 -21.13
CA GLU A 478 0.73 20.57 -21.86
C GLU A 478 2.25 20.68 -21.68
N PHE A 479 2.93 19.55 -21.43
CA PHE A 479 4.36 19.55 -21.13
C PHE A 479 5.21 20.22 -22.22
N ALA A 480 4.93 19.94 -23.50
CA ALA A 480 5.66 20.55 -24.61
C ALA A 480 5.42 22.07 -24.73
N ALA A 481 4.20 22.53 -24.46
CA ALA A 481 3.89 23.96 -24.50
C ALA A 481 4.58 24.72 -23.36
N LEU A 482 4.58 24.14 -22.15
CA LEU A 482 5.26 24.70 -20.98
C LEU A 482 6.78 24.71 -21.16
N ASP A 483 7.40 23.64 -21.67
CA ASP A 483 8.83 23.63 -21.96
C ASP A 483 9.22 24.69 -22.99
N ALA A 484 8.47 24.79 -24.10
CA ALA A 484 8.71 25.80 -25.14
C ALA A 484 8.60 27.24 -24.60
N ALA A 485 7.61 27.53 -23.76
CA ALA A 485 7.45 28.83 -23.12
C ALA A 485 8.62 29.14 -22.16
N LEU A 486 8.99 28.16 -21.32
CA LEU A 486 10.02 28.32 -20.29
C LEU A 486 11.44 28.34 -20.86
N ALA A 487 11.71 27.80 -22.04
CA ALA A 487 13.03 27.80 -22.68
C ALA A 487 13.62 29.21 -22.86
N SER A 488 12.77 30.23 -23.03
CA SER A 488 13.21 31.62 -23.17
C SER A 488 13.68 32.27 -21.86
N VAL A 489 13.25 31.75 -20.72
CA VAL A 489 13.50 32.33 -19.37
C VAL A 489 14.35 31.42 -18.48
N ILE A 490 14.41 30.13 -18.79
CA ILE A 490 15.29 29.12 -18.20
C ILE A 490 16.03 28.45 -19.38
N PRO A 491 17.12 29.07 -19.90
CA PRO A 491 17.72 28.68 -21.17
C PRO A 491 18.43 27.32 -21.12
N ASN A 492 19.01 26.96 -19.97
CA ASN A 492 19.64 25.66 -19.79
C ASN A 492 18.55 24.57 -19.67
N GLU A 493 18.65 23.55 -20.52
CA GLU A 493 17.68 22.46 -20.55
C GLU A 493 17.70 21.60 -19.29
N ASP A 494 18.88 21.40 -18.70
CA ASP A 494 19.05 20.62 -17.47
C ASP A 494 18.43 21.33 -16.24
N ASP A 495 18.21 22.65 -16.34
CA ASP A 495 17.51 23.44 -15.32
C ASP A 495 15.98 23.50 -15.59
N ARG A 496 15.45 22.87 -16.66
CA ARG A 496 14.01 22.83 -16.96
C ARG A 496 13.35 21.53 -16.48
N PHE A 497 12.03 21.61 -16.25
CA PHE A 497 11.25 20.47 -15.76
C PHE A 497 10.63 19.67 -16.90
N HIS A 498 11.11 18.44 -17.10
CA HIS A 498 10.68 17.52 -18.16
C HIS A 498 10.03 16.24 -17.60
N PRO A 499 8.82 16.31 -17.02
CA PRO A 499 8.15 15.14 -16.44
C PRO A 499 7.78 14.08 -17.50
N ASP A 500 7.56 14.47 -18.75
CA ASP A 500 7.31 13.59 -19.90
C ASP A 500 8.43 12.58 -20.12
N ARG A 501 9.70 12.99 -19.94
CA ARG A 501 10.88 12.12 -20.00
C ARG A 501 10.91 11.06 -18.90
N LEU A 502 10.13 11.21 -17.84
CA LEU A 502 10.02 10.20 -16.77
C LEU A 502 8.75 9.35 -16.91
N ILE A 503 7.74 9.86 -17.62
CA ILE A 503 6.53 9.09 -17.97
C ILE A 503 6.86 8.03 -19.02
N THR A 504 7.62 8.40 -20.06
CA THR A 504 8.09 7.50 -21.11
C THR A 504 9.62 7.54 -21.21
N PRO A 505 10.33 6.97 -20.21
CA PRO A 505 11.78 7.15 -20.06
C PRO A 505 12.61 6.54 -21.18
N LEU A 506 12.09 5.53 -21.87
CA LEU A 506 12.78 4.89 -22.97
C LEU A 506 12.28 5.34 -24.36
N ALA A 507 11.42 6.36 -24.43
CA ALA A 507 10.97 6.90 -25.71
C ALA A 507 12.15 7.50 -26.49
N GLY A 508 12.24 7.17 -27.78
CA GLY A 508 13.28 7.68 -28.68
C GLY A 508 14.70 7.13 -28.42
N ILE A 509 14.86 6.20 -27.47
CA ILE A 509 16.15 5.53 -27.25
C ILE A 509 16.33 4.48 -28.34
N ASP A 510 17.29 4.73 -29.22
CA ASP A 510 17.87 3.71 -30.08
C ASP A 510 19.17 3.22 -29.43
N THR A 511 19.16 2.00 -28.91
CA THR A 511 20.34 1.36 -28.32
C THR A 511 21.22 0.65 -29.37
N ALA A 512 20.91 0.81 -30.66
CA ALA A 512 21.78 0.34 -31.74
C ALA A 512 23.10 1.12 -31.75
N PRO A 513 24.26 0.44 -31.89
CA PRO A 513 25.53 1.14 -32.06
C PRO A 513 25.54 1.97 -33.36
N GLN A 514 25.87 3.27 -33.25
CA GLN A 514 25.91 4.23 -34.36
C GLN A 514 27.07 4.03 -35.35
N THR A 515 27.77 2.90 -35.33
CA THR A 515 28.88 2.63 -36.25
C THR A 515 28.38 1.90 -37.49
N GLU A 516 28.52 2.54 -38.66
CA GLU A 516 28.19 2.06 -40.01
C GLU A 516 28.98 0.80 -40.48
N ALA A 517 29.56 0.03 -39.56
CA ALA A 517 30.41 -1.12 -39.86
C ALA A 517 30.03 -2.36 -39.03
N SER A 518 28.86 -2.93 -39.31
CA SER A 518 28.59 -4.38 -39.17
C SER A 518 27.37 -4.71 -40.04
N SER A 519 27.62 -5.16 -41.27
CA SER A 519 27.47 -6.56 -41.72
C SER A 519 26.03 -7.09 -41.64
N ALA A 520 25.54 -7.59 -42.77
CA ALA A 520 24.24 -8.24 -42.95
C ALA A 520 24.09 -9.59 -42.19
N ASP A 521 24.90 -9.82 -41.16
CA ASP A 521 24.91 -10.99 -40.30
C ASP A 521 24.55 -10.55 -38.86
N GLY A 522 23.32 -10.88 -38.44
CA GLY A 522 22.92 -11.06 -37.03
C GLY A 522 23.21 -9.93 -36.02
N ARG A 523 22.16 -9.18 -35.66
CA ARG A 523 22.16 -8.30 -34.47
C ARG A 523 22.34 -9.15 -33.20
N ASP A 524 23.32 -8.84 -32.35
CA ASP A 524 23.47 -9.50 -31.05
C ASP A 524 22.64 -8.78 -29.97
N VAL A 525 21.48 -9.37 -29.65
CA VAL A 525 20.54 -8.90 -28.63
C VAL A 525 21.21 -8.70 -27.27
N ALA A 526 22.19 -9.54 -26.92
CA ALA A 526 22.90 -9.44 -25.66
C ALA A 526 23.63 -8.09 -25.55
N SER A 527 24.25 -7.62 -26.64
CA SER A 527 24.93 -6.33 -26.68
C SER A 527 23.97 -5.14 -26.52
N THR A 528 22.76 -5.21 -27.09
CA THR A 528 21.73 -4.17 -26.99
C THR A 528 21.13 -4.10 -25.58
N VAL A 529 20.84 -5.26 -24.98
CA VAL A 529 20.38 -5.37 -23.59
C VAL A 529 21.43 -4.82 -22.62
N GLU A 530 22.71 -5.12 -22.84
CA GLU A 530 23.80 -4.58 -22.04
C GLU A 530 23.90 -3.05 -22.16
N ALA A 531 23.87 -2.52 -23.40
CA ALA A 531 23.91 -1.08 -23.64
C ALA A 531 22.74 -0.35 -22.96
N LEU A 532 21.53 -0.89 -23.06
CA LEU A 532 20.35 -0.35 -22.38
C LEU A 532 20.48 -0.43 -20.85
N THR A 533 20.99 -1.54 -20.34
CA THR A 533 21.22 -1.76 -18.90
C THR A 533 22.18 -0.72 -18.35
N GLN A 534 23.29 -0.45 -19.05
CA GLN A 534 24.24 0.59 -18.64
C GLN A 534 23.66 2.01 -18.73
N LEU A 535 22.84 2.29 -19.74
CA LEU A 535 22.13 3.56 -19.86
C LEU A 535 21.18 3.79 -18.67
N ILE A 536 20.38 2.78 -18.31
CA ILE A 536 19.49 2.83 -17.15
C ILE A 536 20.30 2.98 -15.86
N GLY A 537 21.38 2.20 -15.70
CA GLY A 537 22.29 2.31 -14.56
C GLY A 537 22.86 3.72 -14.39
N ASN A 538 23.27 4.36 -15.49
CA ASN A 538 23.77 5.74 -15.47
C ASN A 538 22.69 6.76 -15.09
N ARG A 539 21.45 6.60 -15.58
CA ARG A 539 20.33 7.49 -15.21
C ARG A 539 19.93 7.32 -13.75
N LEU A 540 19.99 6.11 -13.21
CA LEU A 540 19.74 5.84 -11.79
C LEU A 540 20.71 6.57 -10.86
N VAL A 541 21.95 6.83 -11.30
CA VAL A 541 22.90 7.69 -10.55
C VAL A 541 22.36 9.10 -10.42
N GLY A 542 21.83 9.67 -11.51
CA GLY A 542 21.16 10.97 -11.50
C GLY A 542 19.92 10.98 -10.60
N ASP A 543 19.08 9.96 -10.70
CA ASP A 543 17.87 9.85 -9.86
C ASP A 543 18.20 9.77 -8.36
N LEU A 544 19.28 9.05 -8.01
CA LEU A 544 19.81 8.97 -6.66
C LEU A 544 20.36 10.31 -6.21
N HIS A 545 21.13 11.01 -7.06
CA HIS A 545 21.62 12.35 -6.75
C HIS A 545 20.47 13.31 -6.42
N GLU A 546 19.44 13.36 -7.27
CA GLU A 546 18.25 14.17 -7.04
C GLU A 546 17.51 13.76 -5.75
N ALA A 547 17.50 12.47 -5.40
CA ALA A 547 16.93 12.01 -4.14
C ALA A 547 17.73 12.47 -2.90
N GLU A 548 19.07 12.48 -2.97
CA GLU A 548 19.95 12.95 -1.88
C GLU A 548 19.88 14.47 -1.67
N LEU A 549 19.62 15.25 -2.73
CA LEU A 549 19.39 16.69 -2.59
C LEU A 549 18.14 17.02 -1.74
N GLY A 550 17.20 16.06 -1.58
CA GLY A 550 16.07 16.21 -0.67
C GLY A 550 15.18 17.41 -1.02
N LEU A 551 15.15 18.41 -0.13
CA LEU A 551 14.40 19.66 -0.34
C LEU A 551 15.02 20.56 -1.42
N ASP A 552 16.30 20.36 -1.74
CA ASP A 552 17.06 21.21 -2.65
C ASP A 552 17.05 20.74 -4.11
N SER A 553 16.37 19.64 -4.43
CA SER A 553 16.16 19.19 -5.81
C SER A 553 14.93 19.86 -6.43
N PRO A 554 15.08 20.70 -7.48
CA PRO A 554 13.95 21.24 -8.22
C PRO A 554 13.11 20.15 -8.90
N ILE A 555 13.77 19.12 -9.44
CA ILE A 555 13.11 17.98 -10.08
C ILE A 555 12.24 17.23 -9.08
N LYS A 556 12.78 16.85 -7.91
CA LYS A 556 12.00 16.17 -6.86
C LYS A 556 10.89 17.06 -6.31
N ALA A 557 11.06 18.38 -6.24
CA ALA A 557 9.98 19.28 -5.82
C ALA A 557 8.78 19.23 -6.79
N GLY A 558 9.03 19.29 -8.11
CA GLY A 558 7.97 19.14 -9.11
C GLY A 558 7.32 17.75 -9.11
N LEU A 559 8.13 16.69 -9.01
CA LEU A 559 7.64 15.31 -8.90
C LEU A 559 6.85 15.05 -7.61
N TRP A 560 7.23 15.70 -6.52
CA TRP A 560 6.53 15.59 -5.25
C TRP A 560 5.13 16.20 -5.33
N ALA A 561 4.94 17.29 -6.08
CA ALA A 561 3.61 17.86 -6.32
C ALA A 561 2.69 16.87 -7.06
N PHE A 562 3.19 16.18 -8.11
CA PHE A 562 2.44 15.10 -8.77
C PHE A 562 2.09 13.95 -7.81
N SER A 563 3.05 13.49 -7.02
CA SER A 563 2.81 12.44 -6.02
C SER A 563 1.75 12.86 -5.00
N ALA A 564 1.87 14.06 -4.45
CA ALA A 564 0.98 14.60 -3.43
C ALA A 564 -0.43 14.87 -3.96
N ALA A 565 -0.58 15.16 -5.25
CA ALA A 565 -1.88 15.34 -5.90
C ALA A 565 -2.72 14.04 -5.96
N ARG A 566 -2.10 12.85 -5.86
CA ARG A 566 -2.83 11.57 -5.95
C ARG A 566 -3.95 11.44 -4.91
N LYS A 567 -3.67 11.77 -3.65
CA LYS A 567 -4.66 11.65 -2.55
C LYS A 567 -5.89 12.53 -2.79
N PRO A 568 -5.78 13.87 -2.95
CA PRO A 568 -6.96 14.70 -3.20
C PRO A 568 -7.67 14.35 -4.51
N SER A 569 -6.95 13.98 -5.58
CA SER A 569 -7.56 13.50 -6.83
C SER A 569 -8.33 12.20 -6.65
N SER A 570 -7.79 11.23 -5.92
CA SER A 570 -8.46 9.94 -5.67
C SER A 570 -9.73 10.14 -4.84
N VAL A 571 -9.68 10.98 -3.81
CA VAL A 571 -10.85 11.33 -2.97
C VAL A 571 -11.91 12.09 -3.76
N LEU A 572 -11.52 12.97 -4.69
CA LEU A 572 -12.44 13.70 -5.57
C LEU A 572 -13.23 12.73 -6.48
N GLY A 573 -12.58 11.64 -6.92
CA GLY A 573 -13.17 10.62 -7.80
C GLY A 573 -14.08 9.61 -7.11
N ARG A 574 -14.28 9.72 -5.79
CA ARG A 574 -15.10 8.79 -4.99
C ARG A 574 -16.52 8.66 -5.54
N GLY A 575 -17.12 7.48 -5.43
CA GLY A 575 -18.47 7.22 -5.94
C GLY A 575 -18.55 7.20 -7.47
N GLY A 576 -17.45 6.91 -8.17
CA GLY A 576 -17.44 6.83 -9.63
C GLY A 576 -17.57 8.18 -10.35
N ARG A 577 -17.15 9.28 -9.72
CA ARG A 577 -17.35 10.65 -10.26
C ARG A 577 -16.57 10.99 -11.52
N PHE A 578 -15.46 10.30 -11.78
CA PHE A 578 -14.72 10.49 -13.02
C PHE A 578 -15.37 9.76 -14.18
N THR A 579 -15.40 10.40 -15.35
CA THR A 579 -15.74 9.69 -16.59
C THR A 579 -14.81 8.51 -16.81
N TRP A 580 -15.31 7.46 -17.46
CA TRP A 580 -14.50 6.30 -17.83
C TRP A 580 -13.27 6.70 -18.65
N GLU A 581 -13.45 7.64 -19.59
CA GLU A 581 -12.38 8.18 -20.41
C GLU A 581 -11.28 8.82 -19.55
N SER A 582 -11.64 9.62 -18.55
CA SER A 582 -10.70 10.18 -17.57
C SER A 582 -9.97 9.09 -16.78
N ARG A 583 -10.71 8.07 -16.33
CA ARG A 583 -10.16 6.95 -15.56
C ARG A 583 -9.14 6.14 -16.33
N CYS A 584 -9.26 6.05 -17.66
CA CYS A 584 -8.27 5.43 -18.53
C CYS A 584 -7.23 6.41 -19.09
N GLY A 585 -7.46 7.72 -18.95
CA GLY A 585 -6.63 8.82 -19.43
C GLY A 585 -5.71 9.41 -18.36
N ARG A 586 -5.76 10.74 -18.14
CA ARG A 586 -4.80 11.43 -17.26
C ARG A 586 -4.92 11.05 -15.79
N TYR A 587 -6.08 10.60 -15.33
CA TYR A 587 -6.18 10.09 -13.95
C TYR A 587 -5.36 8.81 -13.78
N HIS A 588 -5.45 7.87 -14.73
CA HIS A 588 -4.61 6.66 -14.72
C HIS A 588 -3.13 7.03 -14.79
N ASP A 589 -2.75 7.96 -15.68
CA ASP A 589 -1.37 8.44 -15.76
C ASP A 589 -0.89 9.01 -14.43
N LEU A 590 -1.68 9.86 -13.78
CA LEU A 590 -1.34 10.42 -12.47
C LEU A 590 -1.16 9.33 -11.40
N MET A 591 -2.07 8.35 -11.32
CA MET A 591 -1.95 7.28 -10.32
C MET A 591 -0.73 6.41 -10.59
N SER A 592 -0.46 6.09 -11.85
CA SER A 592 0.64 5.23 -12.27
C SER A 592 2.00 5.93 -12.13
N PHE A 593 2.15 7.14 -12.69
CA PHE A 593 3.36 7.95 -12.61
C PHE A 593 3.60 8.51 -11.20
N GLY A 594 2.56 9.07 -10.57
CA GLY A 594 2.63 9.54 -9.19
C GLY A 594 2.96 8.42 -8.19
N GLY A 595 2.49 7.19 -8.46
CA GLY A 595 2.88 6.00 -7.71
C GLY A 595 4.35 5.65 -7.89
N MET A 596 4.86 5.69 -9.13
CA MET A 596 6.27 5.43 -9.45
C MET A 596 7.23 6.40 -8.74
N ILE A 597 6.90 7.69 -8.68
CA ILE A 597 7.78 8.73 -8.12
C ILE A 597 7.56 8.95 -6.61
N GLY A 598 6.33 8.74 -6.12
CA GLY A 598 5.93 9.01 -4.74
C GLY A 598 5.96 7.81 -3.82
N SER A 599 5.56 6.65 -4.35
CA SER A 599 5.61 5.36 -3.68
C SER A 599 6.82 4.53 -4.15
N GLY A 600 7.83 5.19 -4.71
CA GLY A 600 9.09 4.55 -5.11
C GLY A 600 9.82 3.88 -3.95
N PRO A 601 10.85 3.07 -4.25
CA PRO A 601 11.62 2.38 -3.23
C PRO A 601 12.40 3.37 -2.34
N PRO A 602 12.72 2.99 -1.09
CA PRO A 602 13.74 3.70 -0.31
C PRO A 602 15.04 3.82 -1.10
N ALA A 603 15.76 4.95 -0.98
CA ALA A 603 16.95 5.21 -1.78
C ALA A 603 18.03 4.11 -1.68
N PHE A 604 18.13 3.41 -0.54
CA PHE A 604 19.05 2.29 -0.37
C PHE A 604 18.73 1.10 -1.29
N ARG A 605 17.46 0.84 -1.61
CA ARG A 605 17.05 -0.22 -2.56
C ARG A 605 17.44 0.10 -3.99
N SER A 606 17.37 1.38 -4.38
CA SER A 606 17.87 1.82 -5.69
C SER A 606 19.39 1.69 -5.79
N ARG A 607 20.14 1.95 -4.70
CA ARG A 607 21.58 1.64 -4.63
C ARG A 607 21.87 0.15 -4.77
N GLN A 608 21.09 -0.69 -4.10
CA GLN A 608 21.21 -2.16 -4.21
C GLN A 608 20.96 -2.64 -5.65
N LEU A 609 19.91 -2.13 -6.31
CA LEU A 609 19.65 -2.41 -7.72
C LEU A 609 20.84 -2.01 -8.60
N LEU A 610 21.41 -0.82 -8.39
CA LEU A 610 22.57 -0.37 -9.15
C LEU A 610 23.81 -1.25 -8.93
N ALA A 611 24.06 -1.69 -7.69
CA ALA A 611 25.13 -2.64 -7.40
C ALA A 611 24.92 -4.02 -8.05
N LEU A 612 23.67 -4.47 -8.19
CA LEU A 612 23.33 -5.73 -8.87
C LEU A 612 23.44 -5.62 -10.39
N ILE A 613 23.16 -4.45 -10.96
CA ILE A 613 23.46 -4.13 -12.36
C ILE A 613 24.97 -4.23 -12.58
N ASP A 614 25.76 -3.58 -11.73
CA ASP A 614 27.23 -3.59 -11.82
C ASP A 614 27.83 -5.00 -11.65
N ALA A 615 27.16 -5.86 -10.88
CA ALA A 615 27.54 -7.26 -10.70
C ALA A 615 27.08 -8.18 -11.84
N GLY A 616 26.35 -7.67 -12.84
CA GLY A 616 25.83 -8.47 -13.96
C GLY A 616 24.72 -9.45 -13.57
N LEU A 617 23.98 -9.15 -12.49
CA LEU A 617 22.85 -9.97 -12.02
C LEU A 617 21.49 -9.43 -12.48
N VAL A 618 21.38 -8.16 -12.83
CA VAL A 618 20.15 -7.55 -13.33
C VAL A 618 20.42 -6.86 -14.66
N HIS A 619 19.64 -7.22 -15.68
CA HIS A 619 19.68 -6.56 -17.00
C HIS A 619 18.28 -6.16 -17.44
N PHE A 620 18.16 -5.02 -18.11
CA PHE A 620 16.90 -4.47 -18.58
C PHE A 620 16.65 -4.85 -20.04
N VAL A 621 15.52 -5.51 -20.26
CA VAL A 621 15.07 -5.93 -21.60
C VAL A 621 14.40 -4.78 -22.37
N GLY A 622 13.90 -3.76 -21.69
CA GLY A 622 13.27 -2.59 -22.31
C GLY A 622 11.79 -2.41 -21.99
N ALA A 623 11.14 -1.48 -22.69
CA ALA A 623 9.75 -1.10 -22.48
C ALA A 623 8.78 -1.97 -23.29
N HIS A 624 7.49 -1.96 -22.93
CA HIS A 624 6.42 -2.66 -23.65
C HIS A 624 6.74 -4.14 -23.96
N PRO A 625 7.02 -4.98 -22.96
CA PRO A 625 7.34 -6.38 -23.19
C PRO A 625 6.14 -7.15 -23.76
N THR A 626 6.43 -8.06 -24.68
CA THR A 626 5.51 -9.12 -25.11
C THR A 626 6.03 -10.47 -24.64
N LEU A 627 5.17 -11.27 -24.04
CA LEU A 627 5.47 -12.62 -23.59
C LEU A 627 4.83 -13.65 -24.54
N THR A 628 5.60 -14.66 -24.91
CA THR A 628 5.09 -15.87 -25.57
C THR A 628 5.67 -17.12 -24.91
N ILE A 629 5.03 -18.27 -25.12
CA ILE A 629 5.49 -19.57 -24.65
C ILE A 629 5.92 -20.37 -25.88
N ASP A 630 7.20 -20.74 -25.96
CA ASP A 630 7.66 -21.75 -26.90
C ASP A 630 7.52 -23.13 -26.22
N GLU A 631 6.66 -23.99 -26.76
CA GLU A 631 6.41 -25.33 -26.24
C GLU A 631 7.46 -26.37 -26.72
N GLY A 632 8.54 -25.93 -27.37
CA GLY A 632 9.63 -26.80 -27.80
C GLY A 632 9.47 -27.34 -29.22
N GLY A 633 9.00 -26.49 -30.15
CA GLY A 633 8.97 -26.83 -31.58
C GLY A 633 10.36 -27.04 -32.19
N ASP A 634 11.38 -26.42 -31.59
CA ASP A 634 12.79 -26.50 -31.97
C ASP A 634 13.62 -27.32 -30.97
N SER A 635 14.85 -27.70 -31.35
CA SER A 635 15.79 -28.54 -30.56
C SER A 635 16.28 -27.97 -29.21
N GLN A 636 15.71 -26.86 -28.74
CA GLN A 636 16.11 -26.12 -27.53
C GLN A 636 15.20 -26.40 -26.31
N GLY A 637 14.09 -27.13 -26.49
CA GLY A 637 13.12 -27.40 -25.42
C GLY A 637 12.20 -26.21 -25.11
N PRO A 638 11.20 -26.40 -24.24
CA PRO A 638 10.22 -25.36 -23.94
C PRO A 638 10.83 -24.20 -23.14
N ALA A 639 10.38 -22.98 -23.42
CA ALA A 639 10.83 -21.78 -22.75
C ALA A 639 9.76 -20.68 -22.79
N PHE A 640 9.81 -19.77 -21.82
CA PHE A 640 9.19 -18.46 -21.95
C PHE A 640 10.07 -17.57 -22.84
N GLU A 641 9.47 -16.83 -23.75
CA GLU A 641 10.15 -15.83 -24.58
C GLU A 641 9.63 -14.43 -24.26
N LEU A 642 10.54 -13.52 -23.89
CA LEU A 642 10.24 -12.11 -23.69
C LEU A 642 10.86 -11.28 -24.81
N ARG A 643 10.07 -10.37 -25.39
CA ARG A 643 10.51 -9.45 -26.45
C ARG A 643 10.21 -8.02 -26.04
N SER A 644 11.08 -7.08 -26.41
CA SER A 644 10.81 -5.65 -26.28
C SER A 644 11.17 -4.93 -27.58
N PRO A 645 10.32 -4.01 -28.07
CA PRO A 645 10.67 -3.15 -29.21
C PRO A 645 11.88 -2.24 -28.90
N THR A 646 12.16 -1.91 -27.64
CA THR A 646 13.30 -1.06 -27.25
C THR A 646 14.66 -1.68 -27.58
N THR A 647 14.76 -3.00 -27.56
CA THR A 647 16.00 -3.76 -27.85
C THR A 647 15.90 -4.54 -29.16
N GLY A 648 15.06 -4.10 -30.10
CA GLY A 648 14.98 -4.67 -31.45
C GLY A 648 14.01 -5.84 -31.65
N GLY A 649 13.28 -6.27 -30.60
CA GLY A 649 12.18 -7.26 -30.71
C GLY A 649 12.61 -8.73 -30.82
N GLU A 650 13.90 -9.02 -30.77
CA GLU A 650 14.42 -10.38 -30.72
C GLU A 650 14.07 -11.08 -29.39
N PRO A 651 13.83 -12.40 -29.38
CA PRO A 651 13.37 -13.11 -28.18
C PRO A 651 14.50 -13.39 -27.20
N LEU A 652 14.26 -13.11 -25.93
CA LEU A 652 15.05 -13.60 -24.81
C LEU A 652 14.34 -14.78 -24.16
N ARG A 653 15.03 -15.91 -24.05
CA ARG A 653 14.45 -17.19 -23.59
C ARG A 653 14.88 -17.52 -22.17
N ALA A 654 13.95 -18.01 -21.35
CA ALA A 654 14.27 -18.66 -20.08
C ALA A 654 13.20 -19.70 -19.69
N ARG A 655 13.60 -20.67 -18.85
CA ARG A 655 12.67 -21.64 -18.23
C ARG A 655 11.89 -21.04 -17.06
N THR A 656 12.39 -19.96 -16.47
CA THR A 656 11.76 -19.30 -15.32
C THR A 656 11.17 -17.95 -15.72
N LEU A 657 9.91 -17.73 -15.35
CA LEU A 657 9.19 -16.46 -15.45
C LEU A 657 8.73 -16.02 -14.06
N ILE A 658 8.94 -14.75 -13.73
CA ILE A 658 8.49 -14.12 -12.50
C ILE A 658 7.62 -12.92 -12.83
N ASP A 659 6.39 -12.93 -12.33
CA ASP A 659 5.50 -11.78 -12.43
C ASP A 659 5.52 -10.98 -11.13
N ALA A 660 6.28 -9.89 -11.11
CA ALA A 660 6.57 -9.10 -9.91
C ALA A 660 5.54 -7.97 -9.66
N TRP A 661 4.25 -8.30 -9.75
CA TRP A 661 3.13 -7.40 -9.42
C TRP A 661 2.01 -8.13 -8.69
N MET A 662 0.99 -7.36 -8.28
CA MET A 662 -0.25 -7.86 -7.70
C MET A 662 -1.44 -7.24 -8.45
N HIS A 663 -2.52 -8.01 -8.59
CA HIS A 663 -3.78 -7.49 -9.12
C HIS A 663 -4.52 -6.69 -8.05
N SER A 664 -5.18 -5.61 -8.47
CA SER A 664 -6.22 -4.97 -7.66
C SER A 664 -7.36 -5.96 -7.41
N PRO A 665 -7.92 -6.02 -6.18
CA PRO A 665 -9.10 -6.82 -5.93
C PRO A 665 -10.23 -6.47 -6.90
N ASP A 666 -10.82 -7.49 -7.52
CA ASP A 666 -11.91 -7.33 -8.48
C ASP A 666 -13.09 -8.22 -8.07
N VAL A 667 -14.19 -7.59 -7.62
CA VAL A 667 -15.41 -8.28 -7.19
C VAL A 667 -16.05 -9.10 -8.30
N ARG A 668 -15.79 -8.76 -9.58
CA ARG A 668 -16.38 -9.45 -10.73
C ARG A 668 -15.76 -10.83 -10.94
N ILE A 669 -14.51 -11.01 -10.52
CA ILE A 669 -13.71 -12.21 -10.73
C ILE A 669 -12.96 -12.63 -9.46
N SER A 670 -13.51 -12.41 -8.27
CA SER A 670 -12.79 -12.73 -7.04
C SER A 670 -12.56 -14.23 -6.85
N ALA A 671 -11.36 -14.61 -6.41
CA ALA A 671 -11.03 -15.95 -5.94
C ALA A 671 -11.15 -16.09 -4.41
N ASP A 672 -11.53 -15.01 -3.71
CA ASP A 672 -11.85 -15.07 -2.29
C ASP A 672 -13.21 -15.78 -2.10
N PRO A 673 -13.27 -16.89 -1.33
CA PRO A 673 -14.50 -17.66 -1.18
C PRO A 673 -15.67 -16.88 -0.59
N LEU A 674 -15.43 -15.95 0.35
CA LEU A 674 -16.50 -15.16 0.96
C LEU A 674 -17.08 -14.17 -0.05
N LEU A 675 -16.24 -13.41 -0.75
CA LEU A 675 -16.72 -12.48 -1.76
C LEU A 675 -17.40 -13.21 -2.94
N ALA A 676 -16.86 -14.37 -3.33
CA ALA A 676 -17.49 -15.25 -4.33
C ALA A 676 -18.87 -15.76 -3.88
N SER A 677 -19.02 -16.16 -2.61
CA SER A 677 -20.30 -16.57 -2.01
C SER A 677 -21.33 -15.44 -2.07
N LEU A 678 -20.96 -14.22 -1.67
CA LEU A 678 -21.85 -13.06 -1.71
C LEU A 678 -22.28 -12.72 -3.14
N ARG A 679 -21.37 -12.87 -4.12
CA ARG A 679 -21.67 -12.60 -5.53
C ARG A 679 -22.60 -13.66 -6.11
N ALA A 680 -22.39 -14.93 -5.78
CA ALA A 680 -23.25 -16.04 -6.20
C ALA A 680 -24.70 -15.88 -5.70
N ASP A 681 -24.86 -15.37 -4.48
CA ASP A 681 -26.18 -15.11 -3.87
C ASP A 681 -26.77 -13.73 -4.21
N ALA A 682 -26.15 -12.99 -5.15
CA ALA A 682 -26.56 -11.64 -5.58
C ALA A 682 -26.63 -10.58 -4.44
N ARG A 683 -25.99 -10.85 -3.30
CA ARG A 683 -25.88 -9.94 -2.14
C ARG A 683 -24.86 -8.83 -2.33
N VAL A 684 -24.03 -8.90 -3.38
CA VAL A 684 -23.10 -7.84 -3.77
C VAL A 684 -23.12 -7.61 -5.27
N ARG A 685 -23.12 -6.34 -5.67
CA ARG A 685 -22.84 -5.91 -7.04
C ARG A 685 -21.53 -5.12 -7.15
N PRO A 686 -20.91 -5.03 -8.34
CA PRO A 686 -19.86 -4.06 -8.60
C PRO A 686 -20.44 -2.65 -8.61
N HIS A 687 -19.66 -1.67 -8.17
CA HIS A 687 -20.10 -0.27 -8.26
C HIS A 687 -20.17 0.22 -9.71
N GLU A 688 -21.02 1.21 -9.94
CA GLU A 688 -21.26 1.77 -11.27
C GLU A 688 -20.18 2.79 -11.67
N LEU A 689 -19.75 2.72 -12.92
CA LEU A 689 -18.96 3.73 -13.62
C LEU A 689 -19.74 4.24 -14.83
N ARG A 690 -19.41 5.45 -15.33
CA ARG A 690 -20.06 6.04 -16.51
C ARG A 690 -19.06 6.59 -17.51
N ARG A 691 -19.35 6.40 -18.80
CA ARG A 691 -18.72 7.12 -19.91
C ARG A 691 -19.25 8.54 -20.01
N ALA A 692 -18.52 9.41 -20.70
CA ALA A 692 -18.97 10.77 -21.03
C ALA A 692 -20.32 10.82 -21.78
N ASP A 693 -20.67 9.78 -22.53
CA ASP A 693 -21.96 9.67 -23.24
C ASP A 693 -23.12 9.13 -22.37
N GLY A 694 -22.87 8.85 -21.09
CA GLY A 694 -23.84 8.31 -20.14
C GLY A 694 -23.94 6.78 -20.12
N THR A 695 -23.17 6.06 -20.94
CA THR A 695 -23.13 4.59 -20.91
C THR A 695 -22.62 4.09 -19.57
N ARG A 696 -23.38 3.17 -18.95
CA ARG A 696 -23.04 2.53 -17.68
C ARG A 696 -22.05 1.38 -17.88
N LEU A 697 -21.11 1.25 -16.95
CA LEU A 697 -20.07 0.22 -16.91
C LEU A 697 -19.95 -0.32 -15.48
N GLU A 698 -19.51 -1.58 -15.34
CA GLU A 698 -19.18 -2.16 -14.05
C GLU A 698 -17.72 -1.85 -13.66
N GLY A 699 -17.53 -1.27 -12.47
CA GLY A 699 -16.23 -1.15 -11.83
C GLY A 699 -15.73 -2.47 -11.21
N ILE A 700 -14.56 -2.44 -10.60
CA ILE A 700 -13.90 -3.59 -9.94
C ILE A 700 -14.15 -3.66 -8.43
N ALA A 701 -14.47 -2.53 -7.79
CA ALA A 701 -14.81 -2.53 -6.36
C ALA A 701 -16.26 -2.98 -6.11
N PRO A 702 -16.56 -3.67 -5.00
CA PRO A 702 -17.93 -3.91 -4.58
C PRO A 702 -18.63 -2.57 -4.29
N ASP A 703 -19.92 -2.52 -4.58
CA ASP A 703 -20.76 -1.37 -4.31
C ASP A 703 -21.18 -1.35 -2.84
N ILE A 704 -21.09 -0.18 -2.22
CA ILE A 704 -21.49 0.05 -0.83
C ILE A 704 -22.23 1.37 -0.69
N ASP A 705 -23.10 1.47 0.31
CA ASP A 705 -23.47 2.78 0.83
C ASP A 705 -22.24 3.40 1.51
N VAL A 706 -21.74 4.48 0.93
CA VAL A 706 -20.58 5.18 1.47
C VAL A 706 -20.85 5.68 2.89
N ALA A 707 -22.08 6.01 3.29
CA ALA A 707 -22.33 6.52 4.64
C ALA A 707 -22.25 5.45 5.75
N THR A 708 -22.35 4.16 5.42
CA THR A 708 -22.40 3.08 6.41
C THR A 708 -21.37 1.99 6.18
N GLY A 709 -20.93 1.78 4.94
CA GLY A 709 -20.13 0.63 4.52
C GLY A 709 -20.96 -0.60 4.17
N LEU A 710 -22.30 -0.52 4.24
CA LEU A 710 -23.19 -1.60 3.87
C LEU A 710 -23.09 -1.94 2.39
N VAL A 711 -23.05 -3.22 2.07
CA VAL A 711 -23.00 -3.68 0.69
C VAL A 711 -24.33 -3.41 -0.02
N VAL A 712 -24.26 -3.06 -1.31
CA VAL A 712 -25.44 -2.93 -2.17
C VAL A 712 -25.69 -4.22 -2.94
N HIS A 713 -26.92 -4.71 -2.88
CA HIS A 713 -27.39 -5.90 -3.59
C HIS A 713 -27.51 -5.65 -5.10
N ALA A 714 -27.70 -6.73 -5.88
CA ALA A 714 -27.89 -6.61 -7.33
C ALA A 714 -29.12 -5.78 -7.72
N ASP A 715 -30.17 -5.77 -6.90
CA ASP A 715 -31.40 -4.98 -7.10
C ASP A 715 -31.27 -3.51 -6.65
N GLY A 716 -30.17 -3.15 -5.98
CA GLY A 716 -29.91 -1.80 -5.48
C GLY A 716 -30.31 -1.57 -4.02
N GLU A 717 -30.91 -2.55 -3.35
CA GLU A 717 -31.19 -2.47 -1.92
C GLU A 717 -29.90 -2.63 -1.09
N LEU A 718 -29.91 -2.07 0.13
CA LEU A 718 -28.79 -2.24 1.06
C LEU A 718 -28.88 -3.58 1.76
N ASP A 719 -27.77 -4.30 1.86
CA ASP A 719 -27.66 -5.43 2.76
C ASP A 719 -27.89 -4.95 4.18
N ALA A 720 -28.68 -5.69 4.96
CA ALA A 720 -29.01 -5.29 6.33
C ALA A 720 -27.90 -5.61 7.34
N ARG A 721 -26.87 -6.39 6.95
CA ARG A 721 -25.93 -7.03 7.89
C ARG A 721 -24.47 -7.05 7.42
N VAL A 722 -24.21 -6.97 6.11
CA VAL A 722 -22.86 -7.13 5.56
C VAL A 722 -22.26 -5.78 5.19
N HIS A 723 -21.11 -5.49 5.79
CA HIS A 723 -20.27 -4.33 5.51
C HIS A 723 -18.98 -4.76 4.82
N VAL A 724 -18.41 -3.86 4.03
CA VAL A 724 -17.06 -3.98 3.48
C VAL A 724 -16.26 -2.74 3.86
N ALA A 725 -14.99 -2.93 4.21
CA ALA A 725 -14.05 -1.85 4.49
C ALA A 725 -12.65 -2.17 3.93
N GLY A 726 -11.92 -1.12 3.55
CA GLY A 726 -10.52 -1.21 3.16
C GLY A 726 -10.28 -1.45 1.67
N ILE A 727 -9.20 -2.20 1.37
CA ILE A 727 -8.56 -2.24 0.05
C ILE A 727 -9.51 -2.60 -1.12
N PRO A 728 -10.48 -3.53 -0.99
CA PRO A 728 -11.43 -3.82 -2.07
C PRO A 728 -12.22 -2.60 -2.54
N LEU A 729 -12.39 -1.58 -1.69
CA LEU A 729 -13.12 -0.35 -1.99
C LEU A 729 -12.24 0.74 -2.62
N ASN A 730 -10.96 0.48 -2.91
CA ASN A 730 -10.04 1.53 -3.36
C ASN A 730 -10.50 2.25 -4.63
N GLU A 731 -11.13 1.54 -5.58
CA GLU A 731 -11.68 2.20 -6.78
C GLU A 731 -12.86 3.13 -6.47
N LEU A 732 -13.68 2.76 -5.47
CA LEU A 732 -14.90 3.46 -5.09
C LEU A 732 -14.65 4.63 -4.13
N LEU A 733 -13.86 4.45 -3.08
CA LEU A 733 -13.64 5.45 -2.03
C LEU A 733 -12.43 6.37 -2.32
N GLY A 734 -11.44 5.85 -3.04
CA GLY A 734 -10.13 6.47 -3.15
C GLY A 734 -9.32 6.40 -1.85
N ASP A 735 -7.99 6.30 -1.96
CA ASP A 735 -7.06 6.31 -0.83
C ASP A 735 -7.33 5.23 0.25
N ALA A 736 -7.77 4.02 -0.14
CA ALA A 736 -8.11 2.95 0.81
C ALA A 736 -6.91 2.05 1.21
N VAL A 737 -5.80 2.11 0.46
CA VAL A 737 -4.64 1.19 0.58
C VAL A 737 -3.65 1.62 1.66
N ILE A 738 -3.57 2.91 1.97
CA ILE A 738 -2.48 3.49 2.77
C ILE A 738 -2.75 3.32 4.28
N SER A 739 -1.68 3.12 5.06
CA SER A 739 -1.76 3.13 6.54
C SER A 739 -1.99 4.54 7.09
N PRO A 740 -2.59 4.72 8.27
CA PRO A 740 -2.91 6.05 8.78
C PRO A 740 -1.63 6.82 9.09
N MET A 741 -1.52 8.04 8.54
CA MET A 741 -0.40 8.93 8.82
C MET A 741 -0.79 9.94 9.91
N PRO A 742 0.05 10.16 10.94
CA PRO A 742 -0.19 11.13 11.99
C PRO A 742 -0.42 12.55 11.45
N GLY A 743 -1.38 13.28 12.01
CA GLY A 743 -1.70 14.67 11.68
C GLY A 743 -2.37 14.90 10.33
N THR A 744 -2.88 13.84 9.67
CA THR A 744 -3.39 13.93 8.28
C THR A 744 -4.88 13.68 8.09
N ASP A 745 -5.65 13.54 9.17
CA ASP A 745 -7.06 13.14 9.14
C ASP A 745 -7.31 11.92 8.21
N PRO A 746 -6.67 10.77 8.49
CA PRO A 746 -6.56 9.67 7.53
C PRO A 746 -7.91 9.05 7.19
N THR A 747 -8.14 8.84 5.89
CA THR A 747 -9.36 8.23 5.32
C THR A 747 -9.68 6.88 5.93
N MET A 748 -8.64 6.05 6.17
CA MET A 748 -8.75 4.76 6.85
C MET A 748 -9.47 4.86 8.21
N LEU A 749 -9.08 5.79 9.08
CA LEU A 749 -9.67 5.88 10.43
C LEU A 749 -11.11 6.38 10.38
N ARG A 750 -11.41 7.30 9.46
CA ARG A 750 -12.76 7.80 9.19
C ARG A 750 -13.67 6.72 8.62
N GLU A 751 -13.15 5.89 7.72
CA GLU A 751 -13.84 4.71 7.19
C GLU A 751 -14.19 3.75 8.33
N THR A 752 -13.22 3.35 9.15
CA THR A 752 -13.46 2.42 10.25
C THR A 752 -14.40 2.98 11.31
N ASP A 753 -14.35 4.28 11.60
CA ASP A 753 -15.26 4.94 12.54
C ASP A 753 -16.72 4.88 12.06
N ARG A 754 -16.94 5.20 10.78
CA ARG A 754 -18.25 5.17 10.15
C ARG A 754 -18.83 3.74 10.09
N VAL A 755 -18.02 2.75 9.70
CA VAL A 755 -18.44 1.34 9.66
C VAL A 755 -18.75 0.82 11.06
N ALA A 756 -17.90 1.12 12.05
CA ALA A 756 -18.14 0.77 13.44
C ALA A 756 -19.47 1.32 13.96
N ARG A 757 -19.80 2.59 13.68
CA ARG A 757 -21.09 3.17 14.09
C ARG A 757 -22.28 2.53 13.39
N SER A 758 -22.13 2.18 12.10
CA SER A 758 -23.18 1.44 11.40
C SER A 758 -23.42 0.06 12.01
N LEU A 759 -22.35 -0.67 12.38
CA LEU A 759 -22.46 -1.96 13.08
C LEU A 759 -23.22 -1.84 14.41
N VAL A 760 -22.96 -0.78 15.19
CA VAL A 760 -23.71 -0.51 16.43
C VAL A 760 -25.17 -0.15 16.14
N ALA A 761 -25.45 0.66 15.12
CA ALA A 761 -26.80 1.10 14.80
C ALA A 761 -27.72 -0.03 14.30
N GLN A 762 -27.17 -1.14 13.79
CA GLN A 762 -27.94 -2.29 13.29
C GLN A 762 -28.54 -3.20 14.36
N GLY A 763 -28.45 -2.84 15.64
CA GLY A 763 -29.17 -3.51 16.71
C GLY A 763 -28.33 -3.91 17.91
N LEU A 764 -27.28 -3.13 18.23
CA LEU A 764 -26.66 -3.14 19.56
C LEU A 764 -27.43 -2.27 20.57
#